data_AF-L7JTE8-F1
#
_entry.id   AF-L7JTE8-F1
#
_cell.length_a   1.000
_cell.length_b   1.000
_cell.length_c   1.000
_cell.angle_alpha   90.00
_cell.angle_beta   90.00
_cell.angle_gamma   90.00
#
_symmetry.space_group_name_H-M   'P 1'
#
loop_
_entity.id
_entity.type
_entity.pdbx_description
1 polymer ?
#
loop_
_entity_poly.entity_id
_entity_poly.type
_entity_poly.pdbx_seq_one_letter_code
_entity_poly.pdbx_strand_id
1 'polypeptide(L)'
;MWSNLHNYIDVCIKYIFLFKNKPGLANEEFLIAENPADLQMPGLWETREYIEEIQSLPYEFQSCATIGREWPRNLFFFDRAHYHGHIAGIKRLIYQKHRDVIEKNSDIQFKVIKVPMTYSLYHKIMKLPLKYQIKFANSEICTILKYYTRFDEPIMIQLVKFICEYLLNNKQLLKEIQVYKDYPNGDQCMSLIMKLLIPIFGTKETTTQFKKIVRSHIMFVLIEENGFMIELSGQSLSNSNYILNMNHDGFALAFLFDKVEIEYGWLVDNEDALDTIFNNNRISSPYTVIINDGRKIFDNFKEMGTLKRILNIISTSKFLTGESVNRLILKFENFHANIDMSCLTNMNASVTASCAHCSLEFIKSLSECAKIEADIDKYLIIKYLDGNPRNLTRISCDRIECDNDVKIPDSVEIVDVKTCILASNKTLTLGKNCKSVEIVNMRGKLIISGFMECDMGPGMMCGTLYFDFNTNETIEKRSLRLYRAKIYTKVKIRKDIEKIDFNDVTVTSESIVVLNDKCQSLKITNSEGRFDLRPYIGIAQFFDRNMIIEISTIKRPLYDFFGIIFNGWCFTHTIKLPNIYESVKLMHVSMTKNTEIILNRACKKLIVHNCEIAINFQEMEYLENLDIRLSIDRENNIRLINLRRVNHIRFSDVCWNINLITTIITSIKNIRHVEFNDGAILMSTLFSDLYYNRLMAFITSKGFFENNSDSLSKILAIKDSEPSVFVFEMLNIMTNCILRNVLDKEVMNTVSTLELESIAIDSDNSRSLRKLKGLKILQIRSKNITNEFLYNLPPNLELLDITDLFVKKINRTEKYVIKPSVIIRPYKRLKVLVVDVEFLYNVCSLSVLMPSLEVIEVQYSPTIKINLLVQIKKIKVSELFIQCGNFKREHRHVFVLKECEMLWFLGKLKFYIEFESLKCITFVLFNNRILFDPKTLKVVK
;
A
#
# COMPACT_ATOMS: atom_id res chain seq x y z
N MET A 1 -2.13 -7.31 -10.66
CA MET A 1 -3.58 -7.15 -10.47
C MET A 1 -4.21 -7.37 -11.84
N TRP A 2 -4.41 -8.63 -12.22
CA TRP A 2 -4.90 -8.99 -13.54
C TRP A 2 -6.44 -8.98 -13.54
N SER A 3 -7.02 -8.89 -14.73
CA SER A 3 -8.44 -8.75 -15.04
C SER A 3 -9.37 -9.25 -13.94
N ASN A 4 -9.87 -8.34 -13.08
CA ASN A 4 -10.89 -8.68 -12.10
C ASN A 4 -12.22 -8.88 -12.85
N LEU A 5 -12.32 -9.94 -13.65
CA LEU A 5 -13.49 -10.28 -14.46
C LEU A 5 -14.72 -10.53 -13.58
N HIS A 6 -14.52 -10.78 -12.29
CA HIS A 6 -15.60 -10.79 -11.29
C HIS A 6 -16.35 -9.46 -11.28
N ASN A 7 -15.66 -8.33 -11.48
CA ASN A 7 -16.30 -7.02 -11.62
C ASN A 7 -17.25 -6.97 -12.83
N TYR A 8 -17.03 -7.75 -13.88
CA TYR A 8 -17.96 -7.81 -15.01
C TYR A 8 -19.33 -8.37 -14.60
N ILE A 9 -19.35 -9.21 -13.56
CA ILE A 9 -20.56 -9.84 -13.00
C ILE A 9 -21.11 -9.01 -11.83
N ASP A 10 -20.24 -8.44 -10.99
CA ASP A 10 -20.61 -7.75 -9.76
C ASP A 10 -20.87 -6.23 -9.92
N VAL A 11 -20.41 -5.57 -11.00
CA VAL A 11 -20.55 -4.11 -11.14
C VAL A 11 -21.95 -3.74 -11.60
N CYS A 12 -22.82 -3.41 -10.63
CA CYS A 12 -24.10 -2.78 -10.88
C CYS A 12 -23.96 -1.29 -11.31
N ILE A 13 -22.83 -0.63 -11.01
CA ILE A 13 -22.64 0.82 -11.20
C ILE A 13 -21.36 1.12 -12.01
N LYS A 14 -21.49 1.70 -13.20
CA LYS A 14 -20.38 2.27 -13.99
C LYS A 14 -20.28 3.78 -13.79
N TYR A 15 -19.10 4.35 -14.04
CA TYR A 15 -18.83 5.78 -13.86
C TYR A 15 -18.58 6.45 -15.21
N ILE A 16 -19.19 7.61 -15.45
CA ILE A 16 -18.95 8.43 -16.65
C ILE A 16 -18.30 9.73 -16.20
N PHE A 17 -17.10 10.01 -16.69
CA PHE A 17 -16.32 11.19 -16.39
C PHE A 17 -16.43 12.19 -17.54
N LEU A 18 -17.20 13.23 -17.34
CA LEU A 18 -17.49 14.25 -18.34
C LEU A 18 -16.44 15.37 -18.28
N PHE A 19 -15.55 15.44 -19.27
CA PHE A 19 -14.47 16.44 -19.32
C PHE A 19 -14.97 17.78 -19.84
N LYS A 20 -14.28 18.85 -19.45
CA LYS A 20 -14.59 20.20 -19.93
C LYS A 20 -14.24 20.33 -21.41
N ASN A 21 -15.21 20.67 -22.24
CA ASN A 21 -14.99 20.94 -23.66
C ASN A 21 -14.15 22.20 -23.89
N LYS A 22 -13.38 22.24 -24.97
CA LYS A 22 -12.80 23.49 -25.48
C LYS A 22 -13.93 24.39 -26.00
N PRO A 23 -13.83 25.73 -25.82
CA PRO A 23 -14.81 26.67 -26.37
C PRO A 23 -15.01 26.42 -27.87
N GLY A 24 -16.27 26.36 -28.32
CA GLY A 24 -16.62 26.12 -29.72
C GLY A 24 -16.77 24.65 -30.14
N LEU A 25 -16.50 23.69 -29.26
CA LEU A 25 -16.83 22.28 -29.53
C LEU A 25 -18.23 21.95 -29.00
N ALA A 26 -19.15 21.61 -29.92
CA ALA A 26 -20.52 21.21 -29.60
C ALA A 26 -20.63 19.83 -28.90
N ASN A 27 -19.58 19.01 -29.00
CA ASN A 27 -19.61 17.61 -28.55
C ASN A 27 -18.81 17.43 -27.26
N GLU A 28 -19.38 16.68 -26.33
CA GLU A 28 -18.83 16.31 -25.03
C GLU A 28 -17.70 15.29 -25.14
N GLU A 29 -16.57 15.54 -24.48
CA GLU A 29 -15.54 14.52 -24.23
C GLU A 29 -15.84 13.82 -22.91
N PHE A 30 -15.95 12.49 -22.91
CA PHE A 30 -16.19 11.74 -21.68
C PHE A 30 -15.42 10.42 -21.65
N LEU A 31 -15.12 9.94 -20.44
CA LEU A 31 -14.47 8.65 -20.19
C LEU A 31 -15.38 7.78 -19.32
N ILE A 32 -15.63 6.54 -19.71
CA ILE A 32 -16.36 5.58 -18.86
C ILE A 32 -15.33 4.76 -18.08
N ALA A 33 -15.46 4.60 -16.77
CA ALA A 33 -14.65 3.67 -15.99
C ALA A 33 -15.54 2.75 -15.14
N GLU A 34 -15.07 1.52 -14.91
CA GLU A 34 -15.71 0.57 -13.99
C GLU A 34 -15.35 0.89 -12.54
N ASN A 35 -14.11 1.34 -12.30
CA ASN A 35 -13.63 1.77 -10.99
C ASN A 35 -13.11 3.21 -11.06
N PRO A 36 -13.65 4.16 -10.26
CA PRO A 36 -13.18 5.55 -10.26
C PRO A 36 -11.72 5.67 -9.81
N ALA A 37 -11.20 4.73 -9.01
CA ALA A 37 -9.81 4.73 -8.57
C ALA A 37 -8.81 4.62 -9.73
N ASP A 38 -9.21 4.02 -10.84
CA ASP A 38 -8.34 3.82 -12.02
C ASP A 38 -7.91 5.15 -12.68
N LEU A 39 -8.63 6.24 -12.41
CA LEU A 39 -8.29 7.58 -12.90
C LEU A 39 -7.16 8.26 -12.15
N GLN A 40 -6.74 7.71 -11.00
CA GLN A 40 -5.78 8.37 -10.10
C GLN A 40 -6.24 9.79 -9.71
N MET A 41 -7.56 9.99 -9.58
CA MET A 41 -8.17 11.28 -9.22
C MET A 41 -9.12 11.20 -7.99
N PRO A 42 -8.61 10.80 -6.82
CA PRO A 42 -9.44 10.60 -5.64
C PRO A 42 -10.22 11.80 -5.14
N GLY A 43 -9.70 13.01 -5.29
CA GLY A 43 -10.43 14.18 -4.84
C GLY A 43 -11.71 14.46 -5.64
N LEU A 44 -11.92 13.86 -6.83
CA LEU A 44 -13.12 14.15 -7.64
C LEU A 44 -14.41 13.65 -7.00
N TRP A 45 -14.36 12.54 -6.25
CA TRP A 45 -15.55 11.95 -5.64
C TRP A 45 -15.87 12.47 -4.24
N GLU A 46 -14.95 13.19 -3.60
CA GLU A 46 -15.12 13.72 -2.25
C GLU A 46 -15.99 15.00 -2.25
N THR A 47 -16.02 15.74 -3.36
CA THR A 47 -16.80 16.97 -3.49
C THR A 47 -18.17 16.71 -4.13
N ARG A 48 -19.23 16.99 -3.37
CA ARG A 48 -20.63 16.89 -3.81
C ARG A 48 -20.93 17.74 -5.05
N GLU A 49 -20.21 18.85 -5.27
CA GLU A 49 -20.42 19.75 -6.42
C GLU A 49 -20.25 19.10 -7.80
N TYR A 50 -19.51 17.99 -7.89
CA TYR A 50 -19.16 17.37 -9.17
C TYR A 50 -19.86 16.04 -9.44
N ILE A 51 -20.74 15.61 -8.53
CA ILE A 51 -21.56 14.42 -8.67
C ILE A 51 -22.93 14.87 -9.19
N GLU A 52 -23.24 14.55 -10.44
CA GLU A 52 -24.66 14.56 -10.85
C GLU A 52 -25.34 13.34 -10.22
N GLU A 53 -26.62 13.48 -9.86
CA GLU A 53 -27.43 12.42 -9.26
C GLU A 53 -27.32 11.10 -10.05
N ILE A 54 -27.44 9.97 -9.35
CA ILE A 54 -27.45 8.64 -9.96
C ILE A 54 -28.56 8.62 -11.00
N GLN A 55 -28.18 8.60 -12.29
CA GLN A 55 -29.14 8.52 -13.38
C GLN A 55 -29.41 7.04 -13.63
N SER A 56 -30.46 6.52 -13.02
CA SER A 56 -31.13 5.32 -13.49
C SER A 56 -32.39 5.74 -14.22
N LEU A 57 -32.57 5.31 -15.47
CA LEU A 57 -33.90 5.35 -16.07
C LEU A 57 -34.81 4.44 -15.22
N PRO A 58 -35.97 4.91 -14.75
CA PRO A 58 -36.93 4.03 -14.09
C PRO A 58 -37.27 2.89 -15.05
N TYR A 59 -37.35 1.67 -14.51
CA TYR A 59 -37.70 0.44 -15.22
C TYR A 59 -39.19 0.44 -15.59
N GLU A 60 -39.62 1.43 -16.36
CA GLU A 60 -40.96 1.48 -16.93
C GLU A 60 -40.82 1.89 -18.39
N PHE A 61 -40.65 0.91 -19.28
CA PHE A 61 -41.14 1.12 -20.65
C PHE A 61 -41.82 -0.13 -21.19
N GLN A 62 -43.13 0.05 -21.36
CA GLN A 62 -44.00 -0.68 -22.27
C GLN A 62 -43.31 -0.91 -23.62
N SER A 63 -43.42 -2.15 -24.08
CA SER A 63 -43.16 -2.59 -25.44
C SER A 63 -43.78 -1.65 -26.48
N CYS A 64 -42.99 -0.76 -27.06
CA CYS A 64 -43.31 -0.10 -28.31
C CYS A 64 -42.51 -0.79 -29.43
N ALA A 65 -43.26 -1.41 -30.34
CA ALA A 65 -42.76 -2.05 -31.54
C ALA A 65 -41.93 -1.06 -32.39
N THR A 66 -40.69 -1.41 -32.67
CA THR A 66 -39.81 -0.66 -33.57
C THR A 66 -40.18 -0.96 -35.03
N ILE A 67 -40.80 0.04 -35.68
CA ILE A 67 -40.92 0.14 -37.13
C ILE A 67 -39.54 0.50 -37.69
N GLY A 68 -39.08 -0.27 -38.68
CA GLY A 68 -37.82 -0.06 -39.37
C GLY A 68 -37.75 1.30 -40.07
N ARG A 69 -36.74 2.09 -39.72
CA ARG A 69 -36.24 3.17 -40.57
C ARG A 69 -34.79 2.86 -40.92
N GLU A 70 -34.53 2.73 -42.21
CA GLU A 70 -33.18 2.78 -42.76
C GLU A 70 -32.59 4.17 -42.48
N TRP A 71 -31.46 4.21 -41.77
CA TRP A 71 -30.71 5.45 -41.56
C TRP A 71 -29.83 5.74 -42.78
N PRO A 72 -29.80 6.98 -43.32
CA PRO A 72 -28.93 7.34 -44.43
C PRO A 72 -27.45 7.17 -44.07
N ARG A 73 -26.67 6.56 -44.98
CA ARG A 73 -25.23 6.31 -44.88
C ARG A 73 -24.37 7.58 -45.04
N ASN A 74 -24.58 8.59 -44.20
CA ASN A 74 -23.64 9.71 -44.04
C ASN A 74 -23.28 9.86 -42.55
N LEU A 75 -22.51 8.90 -42.03
CA LEU A 75 -21.95 8.96 -40.69
C LEU A 75 -20.67 9.82 -40.72
N PHE A 76 -20.79 11.08 -40.31
CA PHE A 76 -19.67 11.80 -39.74
C PHE A 76 -19.13 10.97 -38.56
N PHE A 77 -17.92 10.42 -38.72
CA PHE A 77 -17.23 9.75 -37.62
C PHE A 77 -16.90 10.79 -36.54
N PHE A 78 -17.56 10.69 -35.39
CA PHE A 78 -17.23 11.51 -34.22
C PHE A 78 -16.45 10.65 -33.22
N ASP A 79 -15.13 10.89 -33.16
CA ASP A 79 -14.11 10.13 -32.42
C ASP A 79 -13.90 10.55 -30.94
N ARG A 80 -14.95 10.64 -30.10
CA ARG A 80 -14.83 11.41 -28.83
C ARG A 80 -15.24 10.74 -27.52
N ALA A 81 -15.84 9.55 -27.54
CA ALA A 81 -16.07 8.80 -26.30
C ALA A 81 -14.84 7.96 -25.97
N HIS A 82 -14.50 7.89 -24.68
CA HIS A 82 -13.38 7.11 -24.19
C HIS A 82 -13.89 6.07 -23.17
N TYR A 83 -13.34 4.86 -23.17
CA TYR A 83 -13.64 3.82 -22.17
C TYR A 83 -12.36 3.43 -21.47
N HIS A 84 -12.24 3.77 -20.20
CA HIS A 84 -11.23 3.21 -19.31
C HIS A 84 -11.70 1.85 -18.81
N GLY A 85 -11.42 0.82 -19.61
CA GLY A 85 -11.54 -0.54 -19.10
C GLY A 85 -10.39 -0.79 -18.13
N HIS A 86 -10.68 -1.34 -16.95
CA HIS A 86 -9.64 -1.79 -16.01
C HIS A 86 -8.62 -2.70 -16.71
N ILE A 87 -9.03 -3.38 -17.80
CA ILE A 87 -8.22 -4.30 -18.62
C ILE A 87 -7.71 -3.69 -19.94
N ALA A 88 -8.36 -2.72 -20.57
CA ALA A 88 -7.91 -2.22 -21.88
C ALA A 88 -7.20 -0.85 -21.82
N GLY A 89 -7.17 -0.22 -20.65
CA GLY A 89 -6.86 1.21 -20.56
C GLY A 89 -7.90 2.02 -21.33
N ILE A 90 -7.54 3.24 -21.74
CA ILE A 90 -8.45 4.13 -22.44
C ILE A 90 -8.64 3.71 -23.91
N LYS A 91 -9.76 3.04 -24.22
CA LYS A 91 -10.27 2.80 -25.58
C LYS A 91 -11.03 4.02 -26.09
N ARG A 92 -11.12 4.20 -27.41
CA ARG A 92 -12.10 5.10 -28.04
C ARG A 92 -13.37 4.32 -28.35
N LEU A 93 -14.53 4.91 -28.06
CA LEU A 93 -15.85 4.40 -28.40
C LEU A 93 -16.53 5.36 -29.38
N ILE A 94 -17.45 4.81 -30.19
CA ILE A 94 -18.27 5.60 -31.12
C ILE A 94 -19.60 5.93 -30.43
N TYR A 95 -19.59 6.96 -29.59
CA TYR A 95 -20.80 7.59 -29.05
C TYR A 95 -20.68 9.10 -29.23
N GLN A 96 -21.79 9.77 -29.54
CA GLN A 96 -21.79 11.22 -29.76
C GLN A 96 -21.93 11.97 -28.43
N LYS A 97 -22.69 11.41 -27.48
CA LYS A 97 -22.93 11.97 -26.14
C LYS A 97 -22.93 10.87 -25.07
N HIS A 98 -22.68 11.24 -23.82
CA HIS A 98 -22.74 10.27 -22.71
C HIS A 98 -24.15 9.73 -22.47
N ARG A 99 -25.19 10.52 -22.78
CA ARG A 99 -26.60 10.09 -22.69
C ARG A 99 -26.90 8.90 -23.59
N ASP A 100 -26.30 8.87 -24.79
CA ASP A 100 -26.42 7.73 -25.71
C ASP A 100 -25.89 6.43 -25.09
N VAL A 101 -24.91 6.52 -24.18
CA VAL A 101 -24.37 5.37 -23.46
C VAL A 101 -25.37 4.90 -22.41
N ILE A 102 -25.92 5.82 -21.62
CA ILE A 102 -26.91 5.50 -20.57
C ILE A 102 -28.17 4.87 -21.21
N GLU A 103 -28.70 5.48 -22.27
CA GLU A 103 -29.89 4.99 -22.98
C GLU A 103 -29.70 3.61 -23.61
N LYS A 104 -28.50 3.32 -24.15
CA LYS A 104 -28.19 2.03 -24.77
C LYS A 104 -27.86 0.92 -23.77
N ASN A 105 -27.66 1.24 -22.49
CA ASN A 105 -27.29 0.29 -21.44
C ASN A 105 -28.23 0.46 -20.23
N SER A 106 -29.54 0.31 -20.47
CA SER A 106 -30.59 0.54 -19.47
C SER A 106 -30.56 -0.43 -18.28
N ASP A 107 -29.81 -1.52 -18.39
CA ASP A 107 -29.58 -2.52 -17.35
C ASP A 107 -28.42 -2.18 -16.39
N ILE A 108 -27.68 -1.10 -16.67
CA ILE A 108 -26.51 -0.68 -15.89
C ILE A 108 -26.81 0.66 -15.23
N GLN A 109 -26.53 0.79 -13.93
CA GLN A 109 -26.59 2.10 -13.28
C GLN A 109 -25.34 2.91 -13.62
N PHE A 110 -25.51 4.19 -13.95
CA PHE A 110 -24.39 5.08 -14.22
C PHE A 110 -24.31 6.19 -13.19
N LYS A 111 -23.08 6.50 -12.76
CA LYS A 111 -22.77 7.70 -12.00
C LYS A 111 -21.96 8.66 -12.87
N VAL A 112 -22.51 9.83 -13.17
CA VAL A 112 -21.84 10.85 -13.99
C VAL A 112 -21.08 11.83 -13.09
N ILE A 113 -19.80 12.02 -13.38
CA ILE A 113 -18.86 12.86 -12.63
C ILE A 113 -18.29 13.90 -13.58
N LYS A 114 -18.43 15.19 -13.25
CA LYS A 114 -17.85 16.27 -14.04
C LYS A 114 -16.36 16.43 -13.72
N VAL A 115 -15.52 16.28 -14.73
CA VAL A 115 -14.07 16.47 -14.64
C VAL A 115 -13.73 17.88 -15.10
N PRO A 116 -13.14 18.72 -14.24
CA PRO A 116 -13.03 20.15 -14.51
C PRO A 116 -11.80 20.53 -15.37
N MET A 117 -11.35 19.61 -16.24
CA MET A 117 -10.26 19.80 -17.18
C MET A 117 -10.58 19.14 -18.52
N THR A 118 -9.80 19.46 -19.57
CA THR A 118 -9.95 18.80 -20.87
C THR A 118 -9.39 17.39 -20.82
N TYR A 119 -9.91 16.48 -21.64
CA TYR A 119 -9.39 15.11 -21.72
C TYR A 119 -7.92 15.10 -22.20
N SER A 120 -7.55 16.01 -23.09
CA SER A 120 -6.16 16.18 -23.56
C SER A 120 -5.18 16.49 -22.43
N LEU A 121 -5.56 17.38 -21.51
CA LEU A 121 -4.75 17.70 -20.34
C LEU A 121 -4.63 16.50 -19.40
N TYR A 122 -5.76 15.87 -19.05
CA TYR A 122 -5.77 14.66 -18.22
C TYR A 122 -4.85 13.58 -18.80
N HIS A 123 -4.92 13.33 -20.10
CA HIS A 123 -4.08 12.34 -20.77
C HIS A 123 -2.58 12.73 -20.76
N LYS A 124 -2.23 14.03 -20.83
CA LYS A 124 -0.84 14.47 -20.62
C LYS A 124 -0.38 14.19 -19.19
N ILE A 125 -1.22 14.47 -18.19
CA ILE A 125 -0.92 14.23 -16.77
C ILE A 125 -0.65 12.74 -16.51
N MET A 126 -1.51 11.86 -17.04
CA MET A 126 -1.34 10.40 -16.90
C MET A 126 -0.07 9.84 -17.57
N LYS A 127 0.57 10.62 -18.46
CA LYS A 127 1.83 10.25 -19.11
C LYS A 127 3.08 10.74 -18.36
N LEU A 128 2.95 11.56 -17.33
CA LEU A 128 4.09 12.08 -16.55
C LEU A 128 5.01 10.99 -15.99
N PRO A 129 4.50 9.84 -15.48
CA PRO A 129 5.37 8.78 -14.96
C PRO A 129 6.30 8.13 -16.00
N LEU A 130 6.02 8.29 -17.30
CA LEU A 130 6.67 7.55 -18.39
C LEU A 130 7.99 8.20 -18.89
N LYS A 131 8.60 9.10 -18.11
CA LYS A 131 9.88 9.79 -18.42
C LYS A 131 9.91 10.59 -19.74
N TYR A 132 8.76 10.91 -20.33
CA TYR A 132 8.71 11.77 -21.52
C TYR A 132 8.91 13.24 -21.15
N GLN A 133 9.59 14.01 -22.00
CA GLN A 133 9.60 15.47 -21.93
C GLN A 133 8.22 16.01 -22.31
N ILE A 134 7.33 16.18 -21.33
CA ILE A 134 6.00 16.74 -21.52
C ILE A 134 6.06 18.25 -21.30
N LYS A 135 5.61 19.02 -22.29
CA LYS A 135 5.43 20.47 -22.17
C LYS A 135 3.95 20.79 -21.97
N PHE A 136 3.68 21.61 -20.96
CA PHE A 136 2.35 22.16 -20.69
C PHE A 136 2.24 23.59 -21.22
N ALA A 137 1.11 23.91 -21.85
CA ALA A 137 0.78 25.27 -22.19
C ALA A 137 0.41 26.09 -20.94
N ASN A 138 0.52 27.42 -21.01
CA ASN A 138 0.19 28.29 -19.87
C ASN A 138 -1.25 28.05 -19.34
N SER A 139 -2.21 27.84 -20.25
CA SER A 139 -3.60 27.52 -19.89
C SER A 139 -3.77 26.14 -19.22
N GLU A 140 -2.91 25.19 -19.57
CA GLU A 140 -2.86 23.86 -18.96
C GLU A 140 -2.28 23.94 -17.55
N ILE A 141 -1.16 24.67 -17.36
CA ILE A 141 -0.59 24.96 -16.04
C ILE A 141 -1.64 25.59 -15.14
N CYS A 142 -2.36 26.61 -15.61
CA CYS A 142 -3.44 27.23 -14.86
C CYS A 142 -4.55 26.25 -14.43
N THR A 143 -4.86 25.26 -15.26
CA THR A 143 -5.85 24.23 -14.94
C THR A 143 -5.30 23.22 -13.92
N ILE A 144 -4.04 22.82 -14.06
CA ILE A 144 -3.34 21.95 -13.10
C ILE A 144 -3.32 22.61 -11.73
N LEU A 145 -2.89 23.87 -11.65
CA LEU A 145 -2.84 24.69 -10.44
C LEU A 145 -4.16 24.69 -9.66
N LYS A 146 -5.30 24.67 -10.37
CA LYS A 146 -6.63 24.67 -9.76
C LYS A 146 -7.07 23.30 -9.24
N TYR A 147 -6.58 22.19 -9.82
CA TYR A 147 -7.12 20.85 -9.58
C TYR A 147 -6.06 19.79 -9.22
N TYR A 148 -4.80 20.15 -8.99
CA TYR A 148 -3.73 19.18 -8.71
C TYR A 148 -3.99 18.36 -7.43
N THR A 149 -4.66 18.93 -6.43
CA THR A 149 -5.06 18.25 -5.18
C THR A 149 -6.10 17.15 -5.37
N ARG A 150 -6.67 17.05 -6.58
CA ARG A 150 -7.64 16.00 -6.92
C ARG A 150 -6.97 14.71 -7.34
N PHE A 151 -5.67 14.73 -7.64
CA PHE A 151 -4.91 13.55 -8.04
C PHE A 151 -4.40 12.76 -6.83
N ASP A 152 -4.00 11.51 -7.07
CA ASP A 152 -3.28 10.74 -6.08
C ASP A 152 -1.92 11.37 -5.75
N GLU A 153 -1.35 11.01 -4.60
CA GLU A 153 -0.13 11.62 -4.09
C GLU A 153 1.07 11.52 -5.07
N PRO A 154 1.34 10.37 -5.72
CA PRO A 154 2.42 10.28 -6.70
C PRO A 154 2.28 11.23 -7.88
N ILE A 155 1.09 11.35 -8.48
CA ILE A 155 0.87 12.31 -9.59
C ILE A 155 0.94 13.74 -9.07
N MET A 156 0.35 14.00 -7.91
CA MET A 156 0.33 15.33 -7.29
C MET A 156 1.75 15.87 -7.09
N ILE A 157 2.69 15.04 -6.61
CA ILE A 157 4.11 15.41 -6.45
C ILE A 157 4.74 15.76 -7.80
N GLN A 158 4.50 14.96 -8.85
CA GLN A 158 5.00 15.27 -10.20
C GLN A 158 4.46 16.61 -10.72
N LEU A 159 3.17 16.85 -10.56
CA LEU A 159 2.55 18.10 -11.00
C LEU A 159 3.15 19.31 -10.28
N VAL A 160 3.35 19.23 -8.97
CA VAL A 160 3.99 20.29 -8.18
C VAL A 160 5.43 20.54 -8.66
N LYS A 161 6.20 19.50 -8.95
CA LYS A 161 7.53 19.63 -9.55
C LYS A 161 7.47 20.40 -10.88
N PHE A 162 6.60 20.02 -11.81
CA PHE A 162 6.44 20.70 -13.09
C PHE A 162 6.02 22.16 -12.95
N ILE A 163 5.16 22.46 -11.96
CA ILE A 163 4.78 23.84 -11.64
C ILE A 163 6.02 24.63 -11.20
N CYS A 164 6.83 24.10 -10.28
CA CYS A 164 8.05 24.75 -9.82
C CYS A 164 9.04 24.99 -10.97
N GLU A 165 9.28 23.99 -11.83
CA GLU A 165 10.14 24.13 -13.03
C GLU A 165 9.59 25.21 -13.98
N TYR A 166 8.27 25.24 -14.19
CA TYR A 166 7.64 26.25 -15.04
C TYR A 166 7.82 27.66 -14.48
N LEU A 167 7.65 27.85 -13.16
CA LEU A 167 7.87 29.13 -12.50
C LEU A 167 9.33 29.58 -12.59
N LEU A 168 10.30 28.69 -12.34
CA LEU A 168 11.73 28.98 -12.45
C LEU A 168 12.14 29.42 -13.86
N ASN A 169 11.52 28.84 -14.89
CA ASN A 169 11.81 29.17 -16.28
C ASN A 169 11.07 30.42 -16.79
N ASN A 170 10.11 30.97 -16.04
CA ASN A 170 9.30 32.12 -16.46
C ASN A 170 9.58 33.37 -15.60
N LYS A 171 10.69 34.04 -15.90
CA LYS A 171 11.18 35.22 -15.15
C LYS A 171 10.16 36.36 -15.04
N GLN A 172 9.36 36.60 -16.09
CA GLN A 172 8.33 37.65 -16.06
C GLN A 172 7.26 37.32 -15.02
N LEU A 173 6.80 36.07 -14.98
CA LEU A 173 5.81 35.63 -14.01
C LEU A 173 6.34 35.70 -12.57
N LEU A 174 7.61 35.37 -12.34
CA LEU A 174 8.24 35.54 -11.02
C LEU A 174 8.23 37.01 -10.57
N LYS A 175 8.55 37.95 -11.48
CA LYS A 175 8.47 39.38 -11.18
C LYS A 175 7.04 39.82 -10.88
N GLU A 176 6.06 39.33 -11.62
CA GLU A 176 4.64 39.62 -11.35
C GLU A 176 4.21 39.07 -9.97
N ILE A 177 4.66 37.87 -9.59
CA ILE A 177 4.43 37.28 -8.25
C ILE A 177 5.00 38.17 -7.15
N GLN A 178 6.21 38.71 -7.35
CA GLN A 178 6.83 39.65 -6.41
C GLN A 178 6.00 40.95 -6.29
N VAL A 179 5.63 41.56 -7.42
CA VAL A 179 4.85 42.82 -7.42
C VAL A 179 3.47 42.65 -6.76
N TYR A 180 2.77 41.55 -7.04
CA TYR A 180 1.46 41.27 -6.42
C TYR A 180 1.55 41.13 -4.90
N LYS A 181 2.62 40.49 -4.41
CA LYS A 181 2.85 40.31 -2.98
C LYS A 181 3.05 41.65 -2.27
N ASP A 182 3.75 42.59 -2.91
CA ASP A 182 4.02 43.91 -2.34
C ASP A 182 2.78 44.81 -2.39
N TYR A 183 1.94 44.66 -3.42
CA TYR A 183 0.75 45.48 -3.65
C TYR A 183 -0.48 44.62 -4.04
N PRO A 184 -1.07 43.84 -3.11
CA PRO A 184 -2.15 42.91 -3.42
C PRO A 184 -3.44 43.60 -3.91
N ASN A 185 -3.60 44.89 -3.63
CA ASN A 185 -4.75 45.72 -4.01
C ASN A 185 -4.48 46.63 -5.24
N GLY A 186 -3.32 46.49 -5.89
CA GLY A 186 -3.02 47.28 -7.08
C GLY A 186 -3.83 46.80 -8.28
N ASP A 187 -4.74 47.64 -8.79
CA ASP A 187 -5.55 47.38 -10.00
C ASP A 187 -4.73 47.28 -11.31
N GLN A 188 -3.40 47.40 -11.24
CA GLN A 188 -2.53 47.35 -12.41
C GLN A 188 -2.41 45.92 -12.95
N CYS A 189 -3.08 45.69 -14.08
CA CYS A 189 -2.84 44.69 -15.12
C CYS A 189 -2.23 43.34 -14.66
N MET A 190 -2.89 42.64 -13.73
CA MET A 190 -2.56 41.26 -13.40
C MET A 190 -2.74 40.38 -14.64
N SER A 191 -1.67 39.71 -15.06
CA SER A 191 -1.76 38.70 -16.13
C SER A 191 -2.81 37.63 -15.77
N LEU A 192 -3.38 37.00 -16.78
CA LEU A 192 -4.40 35.96 -16.58
C LEU A 192 -3.85 34.78 -15.75
N ILE A 193 -2.53 34.56 -15.78
CA ILE A 193 -1.82 33.56 -14.99
C ILE A 193 -1.73 34.01 -13.53
N MET A 194 -1.43 35.29 -13.26
CA MET A 194 -1.43 35.81 -11.88
C MET A 194 -2.78 35.66 -11.21
N LYS A 195 -3.88 35.98 -11.90
CA LYS A 195 -5.24 35.77 -11.36
C LYS A 195 -5.51 34.31 -10.96
N LEU A 196 -4.84 33.35 -11.59
CA LEU A 196 -4.98 31.90 -11.33
C LEU A 196 -3.94 31.36 -10.34
N LEU A 197 -2.87 32.09 -10.11
CA LEU A 197 -1.91 31.86 -9.03
C LEU A 197 -2.40 32.46 -7.71
N ILE A 198 -3.26 33.48 -7.73
CA ILE A 198 -3.88 34.05 -6.52
C ILE A 198 -4.49 32.94 -5.64
N PRO A 199 -5.27 31.96 -6.12
CA PRO A 199 -5.75 30.86 -5.26
C PRO A 199 -4.65 30.00 -4.62
N ILE A 200 -3.49 29.86 -5.25
CA ILE A 200 -2.33 29.15 -4.67
C ILE A 200 -1.55 30.02 -3.69
N PHE A 201 -1.75 31.33 -3.77
CA PHE A 201 -1.13 32.33 -2.91
C PHE A 201 -2.11 33.06 -1.99
N GLY A 202 -3.40 32.69 -1.98
CA GLY A 202 -4.49 33.58 -1.55
C GLY A 202 -5.61 32.90 -0.79
N THR A 203 -5.99 31.64 -1.07
CA THR A 203 -6.82 30.86 -0.13
C THR A 203 -5.92 30.07 0.82
N LYS A 204 -6.15 30.20 2.13
CA LYS A 204 -5.28 29.64 3.18
C LYS A 204 -5.04 28.14 3.03
N GLU A 205 -6.03 27.38 2.59
CA GLU A 205 -5.98 25.91 2.55
C GLU A 205 -5.16 25.35 1.36
N THR A 206 -5.48 25.74 0.12
CA THR A 206 -4.75 25.31 -1.09
C THR A 206 -3.28 25.72 -1.07
N THR A 207 -3.00 26.93 -0.58
CA THR A 207 -1.64 27.43 -0.36
C THR A 207 -0.89 26.54 0.63
N THR A 208 -1.55 26.14 1.71
CA THR A 208 -0.95 25.28 2.75
C THR A 208 -0.65 23.90 2.19
N GLN A 209 -1.56 23.29 1.42
CA GLN A 209 -1.32 22.00 0.77
C GLN A 209 -0.19 22.07 -0.26
N PHE A 210 -0.17 23.10 -1.11
CA PHE A 210 0.89 23.29 -2.11
C PHE A 210 2.26 23.43 -1.43
N LYS A 211 2.38 24.35 -0.47
CA LYS A 211 3.60 24.55 0.32
C LYS A 211 4.02 23.26 1.03
N LYS A 212 3.07 22.52 1.61
CA LYS A 212 3.36 21.24 2.28
C LYS A 212 4.00 20.24 1.31
N ILE A 213 3.47 20.09 0.10
CA ILE A 213 4.00 19.15 -0.90
C ILE A 213 5.37 19.62 -1.42
N VAL A 214 5.52 20.92 -1.72
CA VAL A 214 6.81 21.51 -2.10
C VAL A 214 7.86 21.25 -1.02
N ARG A 215 7.56 21.57 0.25
CA ARG A 215 8.46 21.37 1.39
C ARG A 215 8.84 19.91 1.62
N SER A 216 7.93 18.99 1.31
CA SER A 216 8.16 17.55 1.53
C SER A 216 8.94 16.88 0.39
N HIS A 217 8.93 17.43 -0.82
CA HIS A 217 9.42 16.71 -2.02
C HIS A 217 10.28 17.52 -2.97
N ILE A 218 10.43 18.83 -2.81
CA ILE A 218 11.16 19.69 -3.74
C ILE A 218 12.29 20.39 -3.00
N MET A 219 13.47 20.44 -3.62
CA MET A 219 14.65 21.16 -3.15
C MET A 219 15.17 22.04 -4.28
N PHE A 220 15.37 23.33 -4.00
CA PHE A 220 16.04 24.22 -4.95
C PHE A 220 17.49 24.37 -4.55
N VAL A 221 18.37 24.32 -5.55
CA VAL A 221 19.81 24.42 -5.35
C VAL A 221 20.37 25.44 -6.32
N LEU A 222 21.16 26.38 -5.82
CA LEU A 222 22.01 27.27 -6.59
C LEU A 222 23.46 26.88 -6.31
N ILE A 223 24.20 26.54 -7.36
CA ILE A 223 25.63 26.20 -7.29
C ILE A 223 26.39 27.24 -8.10
N GLU A 224 27.32 27.95 -7.47
CA GLU A 224 28.20 28.89 -8.15
C GLU A 224 29.40 28.19 -8.80
N GLU A 225 30.09 28.89 -9.70
CA GLU A 225 31.29 28.38 -10.37
C GLU A 225 32.42 28.01 -9.39
N ASN A 226 32.52 28.75 -8.29
CA ASN A 226 33.47 28.47 -7.21
C ASN A 226 33.12 27.16 -6.47
N GLY A 227 31.93 26.60 -6.68
CA GLY A 227 31.41 25.39 -6.04
C GLY A 227 30.71 25.64 -4.70
N PHE A 228 30.45 26.90 -4.33
CA PHE A 228 29.62 27.20 -3.16
C PHE A 228 28.14 26.98 -3.48
N MET A 229 27.39 26.56 -2.47
CA MET A 229 25.98 26.18 -2.61
C MET A 229 25.06 26.91 -1.64
N ILE A 230 23.85 27.21 -2.11
CA ILE A 230 22.70 27.57 -1.29
C ILE A 230 21.51 26.69 -1.65
N GLU A 231 20.84 26.16 -0.62
CA GLU A 231 19.70 25.25 -0.74
C GLU A 231 18.44 25.86 -0.12
N LEU A 232 17.32 25.76 -0.83
CA LEU A 232 15.98 26.06 -0.31
C LEU A 232 15.18 24.76 -0.23
N SER A 233 14.71 24.43 0.97
CA SER A 233 13.99 23.18 1.21
C SER A 233 12.94 23.32 2.31
N GLY A 234 12.11 22.29 2.46
CA GLY A 234 11.30 22.15 3.67
C GLY A 234 12.07 21.49 4.80
N GLN A 235 11.75 21.81 6.05
CA GLN A 235 12.27 21.07 7.21
C GLN A 235 11.83 19.59 7.21
N SER A 236 10.72 19.28 6.52
CA SER A 236 10.14 17.94 6.39
C SER A 236 10.49 17.23 5.08
N LEU A 237 11.59 17.63 4.43
CA LEU A 237 12.02 17.07 3.15
C LEU A 237 12.21 15.54 3.24
N SER A 238 11.54 14.81 2.35
CA SER A 238 11.65 13.36 2.25
C SER A 238 12.93 12.93 1.52
N ASN A 239 13.39 11.70 1.76
CA ASN A 239 14.55 11.11 1.06
C ASN A 239 14.32 10.96 -0.46
N SER A 240 13.07 10.97 -0.92
CA SER A 240 12.69 10.92 -2.32
C SER A 240 12.26 12.30 -2.80
N ASN A 241 13.21 13.22 -2.89
CA ASN A 241 12.99 14.59 -3.33
C ASN A 241 13.43 14.82 -4.78
N TYR A 242 12.95 15.92 -5.36
CA TYR A 242 13.38 16.44 -6.65
C TYR A 242 14.27 17.64 -6.43
N ILE A 243 15.48 17.57 -6.97
CA ILE A 243 16.44 18.67 -6.98
C ILE A 243 16.21 19.49 -8.25
N LEU A 244 15.88 20.77 -8.08
CA LEU A 244 15.76 21.72 -9.18
C LEU A 244 16.89 22.76 -9.07
N ASN A 245 17.65 22.92 -10.13
CA ASN A 245 18.67 23.95 -10.20
C ASN A 245 17.99 25.31 -10.43
N MET A 246 18.38 26.32 -9.65
CA MET A 246 17.91 27.68 -9.81
C MET A 246 19.07 28.65 -10.06
N ASN A 247 18.75 29.84 -10.54
CA ASN A 247 19.66 31.00 -10.56
C ASN A 247 19.21 32.00 -9.47
N HIS A 248 19.83 33.18 -9.39
CA HIS A 248 19.44 34.22 -8.42
C HIS A 248 17.97 34.69 -8.57
N ASP A 249 17.37 34.63 -9.77
CA ASP A 249 15.95 34.97 -9.94
C ASP A 249 15.03 33.95 -9.23
N GLY A 250 15.52 32.72 -9.00
CA GLY A 250 14.80 31.65 -8.30
C GLY A 250 14.46 31.97 -6.84
N PHE A 251 15.17 32.89 -6.20
CA PHE A 251 14.85 33.34 -4.84
C PHE A 251 13.49 34.01 -4.73
N ALA A 252 12.87 34.43 -5.85
CA ALA A 252 11.48 34.86 -5.89
C ALA A 252 10.51 33.81 -5.32
N LEU A 253 10.89 32.52 -5.34
CA LEU A 253 10.12 31.39 -4.83
C LEU A 253 10.51 30.96 -3.41
N ALA A 254 11.44 31.65 -2.73
CA ALA A 254 11.93 31.27 -1.40
C ALA A 254 10.81 31.15 -0.35
N PHE A 255 9.71 31.89 -0.51
CA PHE A 255 8.55 31.84 0.38
C PHE A 255 7.78 30.49 0.38
N LEU A 256 8.05 29.61 -0.59
CA LEU A 256 7.50 28.25 -0.61
C LEU A 256 8.17 27.35 0.43
N PHE A 257 9.38 27.69 0.84
CA PHE A 257 10.23 26.92 1.72
C PHE A 257 10.18 27.47 3.16
N ASP A 258 10.64 26.68 4.11
CA ASP A 258 10.80 27.09 5.51
C ASP A 258 12.20 26.77 6.06
N LYS A 259 13.11 26.33 5.18
CA LYS A 259 14.53 26.12 5.46
C LYS A 259 15.37 26.71 4.31
N VAL A 260 16.39 27.47 4.69
CA VAL A 260 17.46 27.98 3.82
C VAL A 260 18.78 27.49 4.38
N GLU A 261 19.56 26.75 3.61
CA GLU A 261 20.90 26.28 4.01
C GLU A 261 21.95 26.97 3.14
N ILE A 262 22.90 27.65 3.77
CA ILE A 262 23.86 28.55 3.14
C ILE A 262 25.27 28.14 3.57
N GLU A 263 26.15 27.94 2.60
CA GLU A 263 27.57 27.79 2.88
C GLU A 263 28.20 29.14 3.26
N TYR A 264 29.08 29.12 4.26
CA TYR A 264 29.78 30.31 4.76
C TYR A 264 30.39 31.16 3.62
N GLY A 265 31.13 30.54 2.71
CA GLY A 265 31.80 31.26 1.62
C GLY A 265 30.81 32.00 0.73
N TRP A 266 29.67 31.36 0.46
CA TRP A 266 28.59 31.97 -0.29
C TRP A 266 28.00 33.19 0.42
N LEU A 267 27.75 33.08 1.74
CA LEU A 267 27.21 34.18 2.55
C LEU A 267 28.12 35.41 2.53
N VAL A 268 29.44 35.22 2.64
CA VAL A 268 30.40 36.33 2.61
C VAL A 268 30.42 37.04 1.27
N ASP A 269 30.35 36.28 0.18
CA ASP A 269 30.43 36.84 -1.17
C ASP A 269 29.09 37.48 -1.61
N ASN A 270 27.97 37.13 -0.98
CA ASN A 270 26.62 37.50 -1.41
C ASN A 270 25.73 38.15 -0.32
N GLU A 271 26.28 38.64 0.79
CA GLU A 271 25.51 39.27 1.89
C GLU A 271 24.58 40.39 1.38
N ASP A 272 25.13 41.34 0.61
CA ASP A 272 24.35 42.47 0.07
C ASP A 272 23.21 42.02 -0.84
N ALA A 273 23.42 40.94 -1.60
CA ALA A 273 22.41 40.36 -2.47
C ALA A 273 21.29 39.70 -1.64
N LEU A 274 21.64 38.94 -0.59
CA LEU A 274 20.68 38.36 0.34
C LEU A 274 19.86 39.44 1.06
N ASP A 275 20.54 40.46 1.59
CA ASP A 275 19.91 41.60 2.23
C ASP A 275 18.91 42.27 1.27
N THR A 276 19.30 42.49 0.02
CA THR A 276 18.40 43.07 -1.00
C THR A 276 17.23 42.14 -1.32
N ILE A 277 17.47 40.86 -1.52
CA ILE A 277 16.46 39.88 -1.92
C ILE A 277 15.45 39.67 -0.80
N PHE A 278 15.89 39.45 0.44
CA PHE A 278 15.01 39.09 1.55
C PHE A 278 14.43 40.28 2.30
N ASN A 279 15.06 41.46 2.26
CA ASN A 279 14.45 42.67 2.81
C ASN A 279 13.30 43.18 1.92
N ASN A 280 13.41 43.02 0.59
CA ASN A 280 12.34 43.35 -0.34
C ASN A 280 11.25 42.27 -0.35
N ASN A 281 11.64 40.99 -0.26
CA ASN A 281 10.68 39.91 -0.15
C ASN A 281 10.10 39.86 1.27
N ARG A 282 8.94 40.49 1.52
CA ARG A 282 8.16 40.30 2.76
C ARG A 282 7.66 38.86 2.92
N ILE A 283 8.54 37.88 3.13
CA ILE A 283 8.18 36.47 3.30
C ILE A 283 7.35 36.38 4.57
N SER A 284 6.03 36.30 4.43
CA SER A 284 5.11 36.24 5.57
C SER A 284 5.22 34.96 6.39
N SER A 285 6.01 33.99 5.92
CA SER A 285 6.22 32.70 6.58
C SER A 285 7.59 32.70 7.24
N PRO A 286 7.68 32.47 8.56
CA PRO A 286 8.96 32.31 9.23
C PRO A 286 9.76 31.16 8.62
N TYR A 287 11.07 31.33 8.48
CA TYR A 287 11.98 30.29 7.97
C TYR A 287 13.22 30.14 8.85
N THR A 288 13.79 28.94 8.80
CA THR A 288 15.03 28.59 9.48
C THR A 288 16.20 28.75 8.54
N VAL A 289 17.21 29.49 8.96
CA VAL A 289 18.48 29.62 8.23
C VAL A 289 19.51 28.71 8.88
N ILE A 290 20.19 27.89 8.08
CA ILE A 290 21.30 27.04 8.49
C ILE A 290 22.54 27.59 7.80
N ILE A 291 23.52 28.02 8.58
CA ILE A 291 24.83 28.41 8.06
C ILE A 291 25.78 27.26 8.35
N ASN A 292 26.37 26.70 7.28
CA ASN A 292 27.29 25.59 7.37
C ASN A 292 28.66 25.95 6.77
N ASP A 293 29.68 25.22 7.19
CA ASP A 293 30.98 25.29 6.56
C ASP A 293 31.07 24.15 5.55
N GLY A 294 30.65 24.42 4.31
CA GLY A 294 30.53 23.40 3.25
C GLY A 294 31.84 22.72 2.84
N ARG A 295 32.99 23.16 3.39
CA ARG A 295 34.30 22.58 3.06
C ARG A 295 35.15 22.42 4.32
N LYS A 296 35.86 21.29 4.42
CA LYS A 296 36.95 21.03 5.38
C LYS A 296 38.18 21.93 5.12
N ILE A 297 37.97 23.22 4.87
CA ILE A 297 38.96 24.16 4.33
C ILE A 297 39.81 24.78 5.42
N PHE A 298 39.45 24.63 6.68
CA PHE A 298 40.17 25.29 7.74
C PHE A 298 41.44 24.54 8.15
N ASP A 299 42.59 25.11 7.77
CA ASP A 299 43.85 24.95 8.51
C ASP A 299 43.71 25.71 9.85
N ASN A 300 43.90 25.00 10.96
CA ASN A 300 43.64 25.39 12.36
C ASN A 300 44.01 26.83 12.80
N PHE A 301 44.91 27.52 12.11
CA PHE A 301 45.38 28.86 12.51
C PHE A 301 44.66 30.04 11.84
N LYS A 302 43.96 29.85 10.70
CA LYS A 302 43.14 30.92 10.07
C LYS A 302 41.67 30.92 10.52
N GLU A 303 41.29 29.96 11.35
CA GLU A 303 39.92 29.69 11.80
C GLU A 303 39.30 30.85 12.58
N MET A 304 39.98 31.35 13.61
CA MET A 304 39.38 32.32 14.52
C MET A 304 39.14 33.68 13.85
N GLY A 305 40.04 34.11 12.96
CA GLY A 305 39.87 35.37 12.22
C GLY A 305 38.69 35.29 11.26
N THR A 306 38.56 34.17 10.55
CA THR A 306 37.43 33.92 9.65
C THR A 306 36.13 33.85 10.43
N LEU A 307 36.07 33.09 11.53
CA LEU A 307 34.85 32.92 12.30
C LEU A 307 34.39 34.24 12.95
N LYS A 308 35.31 35.07 13.45
CA LYS A 308 34.97 36.44 13.90
C LYS A 308 34.38 37.29 12.78
N ARG A 309 34.94 37.21 11.57
CA ARG A 309 34.40 37.90 10.40
C ARG A 309 32.99 37.40 10.06
N ILE A 310 32.75 36.09 10.13
CA ILE A 310 31.44 35.47 9.91
C ILE A 310 30.43 35.95 10.95
N LEU A 311 30.77 35.86 12.24
CA LEU A 311 29.88 36.30 13.31
C LEU A 311 29.57 37.81 13.20
N ASN A 312 30.53 38.61 12.74
CA ASN A 312 30.31 40.02 12.45
C ASN A 312 29.30 40.19 11.31
N ILE A 313 29.50 39.52 10.17
CA ILE A 313 28.57 39.50 9.02
C ILE A 313 27.16 39.06 9.46
N ILE A 314 27.08 37.97 10.24
CA ILE A 314 25.81 37.47 10.78
C ILE A 314 25.12 38.57 11.60
N SER A 315 25.85 39.25 12.48
CA SER A 315 25.28 40.30 13.33
C SER A 315 24.89 41.59 12.58
N THR A 316 25.48 41.84 11.41
CA THR A 316 25.22 43.06 10.60
C THR A 316 24.25 42.84 9.45
N SER A 317 24.08 41.60 8.98
CA SER A 317 23.21 41.26 7.85
C SER A 317 21.75 41.56 8.17
N LYS A 318 21.10 42.36 7.33
CA LYS A 318 19.67 42.68 7.44
C LYS A 318 18.80 41.46 7.15
N PHE A 319 19.28 40.57 6.28
CA PHE A 319 18.62 39.29 6.01
C PHE A 319 18.54 38.43 7.27
N LEU A 320 19.66 38.22 7.97
CA LEU A 320 19.72 37.34 9.13
C LEU A 320 19.06 37.94 10.39
N THR A 321 19.13 39.25 10.54
CA THR A 321 18.50 39.98 11.67
C THR A 321 17.02 40.31 11.43
N GLY A 322 16.51 40.07 10.21
CA GLY A 322 15.14 40.35 9.83
C GLY A 322 14.10 39.48 10.56
N GLU A 323 12.89 40.02 10.75
CA GLU A 323 11.79 39.37 11.50
C GLU A 323 11.31 38.03 10.90
N SER A 324 11.65 37.75 9.63
CA SER A 324 11.24 36.52 8.96
C SER A 324 12.11 35.31 9.31
N VAL A 325 13.30 35.52 9.87
CA VAL A 325 14.16 34.43 10.36
C VAL A 325 13.69 34.04 11.76
N ASN A 326 13.02 32.90 11.91
CA ASN A 326 12.57 32.45 13.23
C ASN A 326 13.66 31.71 14.01
N ARG A 327 14.57 31.07 13.29
CA ARG A 327 15.61 30.23 13.84
C ARG A 327 16.85 30.34 12.97
N LEU A 328 17.99 30.59 13.61
CA LEU A 328 19.30 30.60 12.99
C LEU A 328 20.11 29.44 13.56
N ILE A 329 20.54 28.51 12.72
CA ILE A 329 21.37 27.37 13.11
C ILE A 329 22.77 27.58 12.56
N LEU A 330 23.76 27.71 13.44
CA LEU A 330 25.16 27.83 13.10
C LEU A 330 25.83 26.47 13.29
N LYS A 331 26.32 25.85 12.21
CA LYS A 331 27.04 24.58 12.29
C LYS A 331 28.54 24.84 12.47
N PHE A 332 29.10 24.27 13.54
CA PHE A 332 30.51 24.31 13.87
C PHE A 332 31.06 22.89 13.79
N GLU A 333 32.17 22.69 13.08
CA GLU A 333 32.86 21.40 13.01
C GLU A 333 34.32 21.59 13.43
N ASN A 334 34.83 20.76 14.36
CA ASN A 334 36.23 20.75 14.79
C ASN A 334 36.78 22.05 15.45
N PHE A 335 35.94 22.86 16.10
CA PHE A 335 36.40 24.08 16.78
C PHE A 335 36.94 23.82 18.20
N HIS A 336 38.14 24.34 18.49
CA HIS A 336 38.82 24.14 19.78
C HIS A 336 39.06 25.40 20.61
N ALA A 337 38.99 26.59 20.02
CA ALA A 337 39.32 27.84 20.69
C ALA A 337 38.06 28.61 21.10
N ASN A 338 38.04 29.17 22.32
CA ASN A 338 36.92 29.95 22.85
C ASN A 338 36.50 31.08 21.91
N ILE A 339 35.19 31.28 21.77
CA ILE A 339 34.64 32.35 20.95
C ILE A 339 33.65 33.19 21.73
N ASP A 340 33.71 34.50 21.51
CA ASP A 340 32.70 35.43 21.99
C ASP A 340 31.54 35.48 20.99
N MET A 341 30.36 35.00 21.41
CA MET A 341 29.10 35.09 20.65
C MET A 341 28.17 36.17 21.18
N SER A 342 28.68 37.13 21.95
CA SER A 342 27.89 38.27 22.44
C SER A 342 27.20 39.05 21.33
N CYS A 343 27.76 39.08 20.10
CA CYS A 343 27.12 39.73 18.96
C CYS A 343 25.76 39.12 18.58
N LEU A 344 25.47 37.87 18.98
CA LEU A 344 24.21 37.19 18.67
C LEU A 344 23.08 37.53 19.65
N THR A 345 23.33 38.23 20.75
CA THR A 345 22.28 38.59 21.72
C THR A 345 21.25 39.55 21.14
N ASN A 346 21.59 40.27 20.07
CA ASN A 346 20.73 41.24 19.41
C ASN A 346 19.88 40.61 18.28
N MET A 347 20.00 39.30 18.06
CA MET A 347 19.21 38.59 17.06
C MET A 347 17.76 38.44 17.51
N ASN A 348 16.82 38.77 16.62
CA ASN A 348 15.40 38.48 16.83
C ASN A 348 15.10 36.96 16.70
N ALA A 349 15.92 36.24 15.92
CA ALA A 349 15.79 34.82 15.69
C ALA A 349 16.26 33.99 16.89
N SER A 350 15.64 32.82 17.10
CA SER A 350 16.18 31.82 18.03
C SER A 350 17.49 31.24 17.48
N VAL A 351 18.61 31.48 18.17
CA VAL A 351 19.91 30.99 17.73
C VAL A 351 20.16 29.57 18.26
N THR A 352 20.62 28.67 17.40
CA THR A 352 21.10 27.33 17.75
C THR A 352 22.53 27.17 17.26
N ALA A 353 23.46 26.81 18.14
CA ALA A 353 24.80 26.37 17.78
C ALA A 353 24.82 24.84 17.67
N SER A 354 25.05 24.30 16.48
CA SER A 354 25.19 22.87 16.21
C SER A 354 26.69 22.53 16.11
N CYS A 355 27.26 21.98 17.16
CA CYS A 355 28.70 21.73 17.29
C CYS A 355 28.99 20.25 17.08
N ALA A 356 29.72 19.89 16.02
CA ALA A 356 30.25 18.55 15.81
C ALA A 356 31.76 18.53 16.06
N HIS A 357 32.24 17.54 16.82
CA HIS A 357 33.67 17.35 17.11
C HIS A 357 34.37 18.58 17.72
N CYS A 358 33.63 19.46 18.39
CA CYS A 358 34.18 20.65 19.03
C CYS A 358 34.71 20.34 20.44
N SER A 359 35.70 21.11 20.91
CA SER A 359 36.18 21.01 22.29
C SER A 359 35.10 21.39 23.31
N LEU A 360 35.22 20.87 24.53
CA LEU A 360 34.32 21.24 25.62
C LEU A 360 34.48 22.71 26.01
N GLU A 361 35.71 23.24 25.96
CA GLU A 361 36.02 24.64 26.20
C GLU A 361 35.30 25.55 25.20
N PHE A 362 35.32 25.21 23.90
CA PHE A 362 34.55 25.91 22.89
C PHE A 362 33.05 25.88 23.20
N ILE A 363 32.48 24.70 23.47
CA ILE A 363 31.06 24.54 23.80
C ILE A 363 30.67 25.39 25.03
N LYS A 364 31.53 25.41 26.05
CA LYS A 364 31.32 26.22 27.27
C LYS A 364 31.46 27.73 27.02
N SER A 365 32.21 28.13 26.01
CA SER A 365 32.37 29.54 25.64
C SER A 365 31.16 30.11 24.90
N LEU A 366 30.26 29.27 24.40
CA LEU A 366 29.06 29.70 23.68
C LEU A 366 28.10 30.45 24.61
N SER A 367 27.57 31.57 24.12
CA SER A 367 26.65 32.44 24.87
C SER A 367 25.37 31.71 25.29
N GLU A 368 24.87 32.01 26.50
CA GLU A 368 23.61 31.48 27.03
C GLU A 368 22.39 31.82 26.14
N CYS A 369 22.49 32.84 25.29
CA CYS A 369 21.42 33.23 24.38
C CYS A 369 21.18 32.24 23.22
N ALA A 370 22.14 31.35 22.94
CA ALA A 370 22.02 30.33 21.90
C ALA A 370 21.70 28.97 22.51
N LYS A 371 20.78 28.19 21.93
CA LYS A 371 20.63 26.76 22.24
C LYS A 371 21.81 25.99 21.68
N ILE A 372 22.33 25.00 22.42
CA ILE A 372 23.47 24.20 21.96
C ILE A 372 23.01 22.78 21.62
N GLU A 373 23.33 22.34 20.40
CA GLU A 373 23.27 20.96 19.97
C GLU A 373 24.71 20.46 19.79
N ALA A 374 25.16 19.50 20.60
CA ALA A 374 26.55 19.03 20.58
C ALA A 374 26.62 17.57 20.13
N ASP A 375 27.39 17.29 19.08
CA ASP A 375 27.87 15.97 18.70
C ASP A 375 29.30 15.77 19.21
N ILE A 376 29.40 15.03 20.29
CA ILE A 376 30.59 14.88 21.12
C ILE A 376 31.40 13.66 20.65
N ASP A 377 32.68 13.88 20.37
CA ASP A 377 33.57 12.83 19.89
C ASP A 377 33.86 11.73 20.96
N LYS A 378 34.27 10.54 20.48
CA LYS A 378 34.29 9.21 21.12
C LYS A 378 34.89 9.07 22.53
N TYR A 379 35.58 10.07 23.06
CA TYR A 379 36.38 9.95 24.28
C TYR A 379 36.16 11.04 25.32
N LEU A 380 35.24 11.98 25.08
CA LEU A 380 34.94 12.98 26.09
C LEU A 380 34.17 12.32 27.25
N ILE A 381 34.88 12.20 28.37
CA ILE A 381 34.36 11.59 29.60
C ILE A 381 33.17 12.43 30.07
N ILE A 382 31.97 11.85 29.97
CA ILE A 382 30.71 12.43 30.44
C ILE A 382 30.73 12.88 31.92
N LYS A 383 31.75 12.49 32.70
CA LYS A 383 32.05 13.08 34.03
C LYS A 383 32.07 14.62 34.02
N TYR A 384 32.22 15.27 32.86
CA TYR A 384 32.18 16.73 32.75
C TYR A 384 30.79 17.34 32.46
N LEU A 385 29.73 16.53 32.30
CA LEU A 385 28.37 17.08 32.09
C LEU A 385 27.88 17.89 33.30
N ASP A 386 28.43 17.66 34.50
CA ASP A 386 28.07 18.39 35.72
C ASP A 386 28.46 19.88 35.69
N GLY A 387 29.28 20.31 34.70
CA GLY A 387 29.63 21.71 34.45
C GLY A 387 29.15 22.25 33.09
N ASN A 388 28.16 21.60 32.47
CA ASN A 388 27.67 21.99 31.16
C ASN A 388 26.85 23.28 31.19
N PRO A 389 26.85 24.02 30.07
CA PRO A 389 26.12 25.27 29.98
C PRO A 389 24.61 24.98 29.96
N ARG A 390 23.82 25.81 30.66
CA ARG A 390 22.37 25.60 30.91
C ARG A 390 21.51 25.59 29.65
N ASN A 391 22.06 26.06 28.54
CA ASN A 391 21.48 26.14 27.20
C ASN A 391 21.78 24.91 26.32
N LEU A 392 22.46 23.87 26.83
CA LEU A 392 22.64 22.61 26.11
C LEU A 392 21.31 21.85 26.01
N THR A 393 20.79 21.75 24.78
CA THR A 393 19.48 21.15 24.47
C THR A 393 19.57 19.82 23.74
N ARG A 394 20.69 19.50 23.06
CA ARG A 394 20.90 18.20 22.41
C ARG A 394 22.30 17.68 22.65
N ILE A 395 22.39 16.39 22.93
CA ILE A 395 23.65 15.64 23.02
C ILE A 395 23.58 14.49 22.00
N SER A 396 24.54 14.43 21.09
CA SER A 396 24.84 13.27 20.26
C SER A 396 26.23 12.77 20.62
N CYS A 397 26.45 11.46 20.67
CA CYS A 397 27.80 10.89 20.76
C CYS A 397 27.87 9.44 20.28
N ASP A 398 29.04 9.05 19.82
CA ASP A 398 29.28 7.68 19.36
C ASP A 398 29.40 6.67 20.51
N ARG A 399 30.02 7.08 21.63
CA ARG A 399 30.34 6.15 22.73
C ARG A 399 30.39 6.87 24.08
N ILE A 400 29.70 6.29 25.06
CA ILE A 400 29.77 6.63 26.48
C ILE A 400 30.35 5.42 27.20
N GLU A 401 31.45 5.60 27.93
CA GLU A 401 31.95 4.60 28.88
C GLU A 401 32.18 5.26 30.24
N CYS A 402 31.51 4.78 31.28
CA CYS A 402 31.55 5.39 32.60
C CYS A 402 31.60 4.34 33.72
N ASP A 403 32.48 4.57 34.68
CA ASP A 403 32.61 3.85 35.96
C ASP A 403 31.68 4.41 37.06
N ASN A 404 31.04 5.54 36.79
CA ASN A 404 30.16 6.27 37.70
C ASN A 404 28.74 6.39 37.14
N ASP A 405 27.80 6.79 38.00
CA ASP A 405 26.46 7.17 37.56
C ASP A 405 26.54 8.40 36.65
N VAL A 406 25.77 8.38 35.57
CA VAL A 406 25.67 9.47 34.60
C VAL A 406 24.29 10.08 34.74
N LYS A 407 24.22 11.40 34.89
CA LYS A 407 22.97 12.14 34.85
C LYS A 407 22.98 13.12 33.69
N ILE A 408 22.04 12.94 32.76
CA ILE A 408 21.78 13.93 31.72
C ILE A 408 21.00 15.09 32.35
N PRO A 409 21.45 16.35 32.20
CA PRO A 409 20.77 17.51 32.77
C PRO A 409 19.33 17.69 32.26
N ASP A 410 18.47 18.31 33.08
CA ASP A 410 17.09 18.65 32.71
C ASP A 410 16.99 19.67 31.57
N SER A 411 18.08 20.36 31.18
CA SER A 411 18.10 21.26 30.02
C SER A 411 18.14 20.52 28.68
N VAL A 412 18.58 19.26 28.68
CA VAL A 412 18.79 18.46 27.47
C VAL A 412 17.46 17.84 27.03
N GLU A 413 16.99 18.23 25.86
CA GLU A 413 15.75 17.76 25.24
C GLU A 413 15.99 16.53 24.34
N ILE A 414 17.17 16.40 23.73
CA ILE A 414 17.49 15.34 22.76
C ILE A 414 18.79 14.62 23.15
N VAL A 415 18.78 13.29 23.19
CA VAL A 415 19.93 12.45 23.53
C VAL A 415 20.10 11.34 22.49
N ASP A 416 21.16 11.37 21.69
CA ASP A 416 21.46 10.36 20.67
C ASP A 416 22.81 9.70 21.00
N VAL A 417 22.84 8.43 21.36
CA VAL A 417 24.04 7.73 21.83
C VAL A 417 24.20 6.41 21.09
N LYS A 418 25.29 6.20 20.34
CA LYS A 418 25.45 4.92 19.60
C LYS A 418 25.94 3.74 20.44
N THR A 419 26.62 3.99 21.56
CA THR A 419 27.10 2.95 22.47
C THR A 419 27.18 3.53 23.87
N CYS A 420 26.57 2.89 24.87
CA CYS A 420 26.63 3.35 26.25
C CYS A 420 27.00 2.17 27.16
N ILE A 421 28.19 2.16 27.73
CA ILE A 421 28.68 1.09 28.59
C ILE A 421 28.93 1.65 29.99
N LEU A 422 28.06 1.29 30.91
CA LEU A 422 28.18 1.66 32.32
C LEU A 422 28.81 0.49 33.09
N ALA A 423 29.64 0.81 34.09
CA ALA A 423 30.12 -0.20 35.03
C ALA A 423 28.96 -0.86 35.81
N SER A 424 29.22 -2.01 36.42
CA SER A 424 28.21 -2.77 37.15
C SER A 424 27.53 -1.90 38.23
N ASN A 425 26.19 -1.98 38.28
CA ASN A 425 25.33 -1.20 39.18
C ASN A 425 25.31 0.32 38.94
N LYS A 426 25.91 0.81 37.86
CA LYS A 426 25.84 2.23 37.49
C LYS A 426 24.64 2.52 36.59
N THR A 427 24.18 3.76 36.70
CA THR A 427 22.93 4.23 36.11
C THR A 427 23.16 5.38 35.14
N LEU A 428 22.44 5.38 34.02
CA LEU A 428 22.24 6.54 33.18
C LEU A 428 20.85 7.09 33.51
N THR A 429 20.80 8.27 34.13
CA THR A 429 19.57 8.96 34.49
C THR A 429 19.28 10.06 33.49
N LEU A 430 18.15 10.00 32.81
CA LEU A 430 17.72 11.02 31.87
C LEU A 430 16.99 12.16 32.57
N GLY A 431 17.21 13.37 32.08
CA GLY A 431 16.53 14.58 32.53
C GLY A 431 15.02 14.52 32.29
N LYS A 432 14.25 15.22 33.11
CA LYS A 432 12.77 15.23 33.06
C LYS A 432 12.22 15.83 31.77
N ASN A 433 12.99 16.69 31.11
CA ASN A 433 12.58 17.38 29.87
C ASN A 433 13.10 16.69 28.61
N CYS A 434 13.71 15.50 28.70
CA CYS A 434 14.11 14.75 27.52
C CYS A 434 12.86 14.37 26.69
N LYS A 435 12.81 14.90 25.47
CA LYS A 435 11.76 14.71 24.46
C LYS A 435 12.12 13.60 23.47
N SER A 436 13.39 13.50 23.11
CA SER A 436 13.90 12.48 22.18
C SER A 436 15.14 11.81 22.76
N VAL A 437 15.19 10.50 22.75
CA VAL A 437 16.27 9.71 23.31
C VAL A 437 16.45 8.48 22.44
N GLU A 438 17.57 8.37 21.76
CA GLU A 438 17.99 7.18 21.03
C GLU A 438 19.30 6.66 21.64
N ILE A 439 19.28 5.47 22.24
CA ILE A 439 20.48 4.83 22.79
C ILE A 439 20.64 3.46 22.14
N VAL A 440 21.70 3.32 21.38
CA VAL A 440 22.13 2.10 20.73
C VAL A 440 23.23 1.46 21.58
N ASN A 441 23.29 0.13 21.63
CA ASN A 441 24.28 -0.67 22.38
C ASN A 441 24.46 -0.23 23.84
N MET A 442 23.36 -0.10 24.58
CA MET A 442 23.43 0.20 26.01
C MET A 442 23.78 -1.04 26.85
N ARG A 443 24.67 -0.90 27.84
CA ARG A 443 24.93 -1.85 28.92
C ARG A 443 24.88 -1.12 30.26
N GLY A 444 24.10 -1.64 31.19
CA GLY A 444 23.86 -1.06 32.51
C GLY A 444 22.44 -0.52 32.68
N LYS A 445 22.20 0.19 33.78
CA LYS A 445 20.85 0.58 34.20
C LYS A 445 20.45 1.93 33.61
N LEU A 446 19.27 2.01 32.99
CA LEU A 446 18.66 3.23 32.46
C LEU A 446 17.50 3.67 33.37
N ILE A 447 17.56 4.90 33.85
CA ILE A 447 16.49 5.55 34.60
C ILE A 447 15.94 6.69 33.77
N ILE A 448 14.65 6.63 33.46
CA ILE A 448 13.93 7.72 32.80
C ILE A 448 13.01 8.31 33.85
N SER A 449 13.36 9.51 34.30
CA SER A 449 12.71 10.19 35.42
C SER A 449 11.18 10.26 35.21
N GLY A 450 10.42 9.65 36.12
CA GLY A 450 8.95 9.63 36.07
C GLY A 450 8.35 8.66 35.04
N PHE A 451 9.16 7.76 34.45
CA PHE A 451 8.73 6.87 33.39
C PHE A 451 9.06 5.39 33.64
N MET A 452 10.35 5.03 33.66
CA MET A 452 10.78 3.64 33.71
C MET A 452 12.18 3.53 34.33
N GLU A 453 12.39 2.44 35.07
CA GLU A 453 13.70 1.93 35.44
C GLU A 453 13.89 0.55 34.78
N CYS A 454 14.93 0.42 33.95
CA CYS A 454 15.26 -0.85 33.31
C CYS A 454 16.77 -1.07 33.31
N ASP A 455 17.18 -2.34 33.20
CA ASP A 455 18.56 -2.73 33.05
C ASP A 455 18.78 -3.28 31.65
N MET A 456 19.77 -2.76 30.97
CA MET A 456 20.21 -3.23 29.68
C MET A 456 21.36 -4.19 29.93
N GLY A 457 21.03 -5.48 30.04
CA GLY A 457 22.00 -6.52 30.33
C GLY A 457 23.08 -6.64 29.23
N PRO A 458 24.26 -7.22 29.53
CA PRO A 458 25.26 -7.54 28.53
C PRO A 458 24.67 -8.58 27.57
N GLY A 459 24.18 -8.13 26.40
CA GLY A 459 23.56 -9.00 25.42
C GLY A 459 24.49 -10.17 25.04
N MET A 460 24.04 -11.39 25.30
CA MET A 460 24.65 -12.60 24.71
C MET A 460 24.54 -12.49 23.19
N MET A 461 25.68 -12.68 22.54
CA MET A 461 25.96 -12.87 21.11
C MET A 461 24.95 -12.31 20.08
N CYS A 462 25.42 -11.32 19.31
CA CYS A 462 24.93 -10.94 17.97
C CYS A 462 23.69 -10.04 17.87
N GLY A 463 23.59 -8.97 18.65
CA GLY A 463 22.73 -7.87 18.20
C GLY A 463 22.63 -6.68 19.13
N THR A 464 22.18 -5.60 18.52
CA THR A 464 22.25 -4.24 19.02
C THR A 464 21.15 -4.00 20.06
N LEU A 465 21.52 -3.62 21.29
CA LEU A 465 20.57 -3.11 22.29
C LEU A 465 20.04 -1.76 21.80
N TYR A 466 18.74 -1.52 21.87
CA TYR A 466 18.14 -0.31 21.30
C TYR A 466 17.04 0.25 22.21
N PHE A 467 17.20 1.50 22.59
CA PHE A 467 16.21 2.30 23.29
C PHE A 467 15.86 3.50 22.40
N ASP A 468 14.58 3.70 22.12
CA ASP A 468 14.08 4.88 21.39
C ASP A 468 12.86 5.43 22.11
N PHE A 469 12.92 6.69 22.51
CA PHE A 469 11.81 7.46 23.01
C PHE A 469 11.74 8.76 22.21
N ASN A 470 10.60 9.07 21.62
CA ASN A 470 10.47 10.27 20.81
C ASN A 470 9.11 10.91 21.05
N THR A 471 9.08 12.21 21.36
CA THR A 471 7.89 13.05 21.34
C THR A 471 7.93 13.90 20.07
N ASN A 472 7.18 13.49 19.05
CA ASN A 472 7.10 14.30 17.83
C ASN A 472 6.31 15.58 18.10
N GLU A 473 6.98 16.74 18.14
CA GLU A 473 6.35 18.04 18.42
C GLU A 473 5.24 18.40 17.42
N THR A 474 5.32 17.91 16.17
CA THR A 474 4.36 18.27 15.13
C THR A 474 3.03 17.52 15.21
N ILE A 475 2.99 16.37 15.91
CA ILE A 475 1.80 15.49 15.95
C ILE A 475 1.46 15.06 17.40
N GLU A 476 2.19 15.54 18.41
CA GLU A 476 2.09 15.12 19.82
C GLU A 476 2.17 13.59 20.06
N LYS A 477 2.58 12.81 19.05
CA LYS A 477 2.64 11.36 19.15
C LYS A 477 3.94 10.95 19.82
N ARG A 478 3.82 10.29 20.98
CA ARG A 478 4.99 9.72 21.66
C ARG A 478 5.15 8.25 21.32
N SER A 479 6.39 7.83 21.03
CA SER A 479 6.75 6.43 20.83
C SER A 479 7.78 5.97 21.85
N LEU A 480 7.67 4.71 22.27
CA LEU A 480 8.68 3.99 23.05
C LEU A 480 9.05 2.71 22.31
N ARG A 481 10.34 2.45 22.14
CA ARG A 481 10.84 1.16 21.68
C ARG A 481 11.95 0.64 22.60
N LEU A 482 11.84 -0.61 23.00
CA LEU A 482 12.82 -1.32 23.82
C LEU A 482 13.21 -2.63 23.13
N TYR A 483 14.51 -2.81 22.92
CA TYR A 483 15.06 -4.03 22.34
C TYR A 483 16.08 -4.65 23.29
N ARG A 484 15.94 -5.95 23.57
CA ARG A 484 16.90 -6.74 24.38
C ARG A 484 17.05 -6.25 25.83
N ALA A 485 16.01 -5.65 26.38
CA ALA A 485 16.01 -5.03 27.71
C ALA A 485 15.54 -6.00 28.83
N LYS A 486 15.97 -5.78 30.07
CA LYS A 486 15.43 -6.47 31.24
C LYS A 486 14.78 -5.50 32.22
N ILE A 487 13.55 -5.80 32.63
CA ILE A 487 12.72 -4.96 33.50
C ILE A 487 12.58 -5.63 34.88
N TYR A 488 13.07 -4.93 35.91
CA TYR A 488 13.10 -5.39 37.32
C TYR A 488 12.05 -4.73 38.21
N THR A 489 11.27 -3.79 37.68
CA THR A 489 10.26 -3.06 38.44
C THR A 489 8.91 -3.08 37.74
N LYS A 490 7.87 -2.63 38.47
CA LYS A 490 6.58 -2.35 37.87
C LYS A 490 6.67 -1.09 37.01
N VAL A 491 6.51 -1.24 35.70
CA VAL A 491 6.52 -0.12 34.74
C VAL A 491 5.10 0.22 34.37
N LYS A 492 4.68 1.48 34.58
CA LYS A 492 3.37 1.96 34.12
C LYS A 492 3.56 2.89 32.94
N ILE A 493 3.18 2.43 31.75
CA ILE A 493 3.30 3.24 30.54
C ILE A 493 2.32 4.41 30.61
N ARG A 494 2.82 5.63 30.40
CA ARG A 494 2.03 6.85 30.44
C ARG A 494 0.99 6.88 29.31
N LYS A 495 -0.14 7.55 29.55
CA LYS A 495 -1.27 7.64 28.61
C LYS A 495 -0.97 8.43 27.31
N ASP A 496 0.07 9.24 27.31
CA ASP A 496 0.51 10.03 26.16
C ASP A 496 1.43 9.27 25.19
N ILE A 497 1.75 8.00 25.49
CA ILE A 497 2.50 7.13 24.58
C ILE A 497 1.54 6.37 23.70
N GLU A 498 1.57 6.71 22.41
CA GLU A 498 0.71 6.13 21.38
C GLU A 498 1.31 4.88 20.74
N LYS A 499 2.65 4.78 20.68
CA LYS A 499 3.35 3.67 20.02
C LYS A 499 4.31 2.98 20.96
N ILE A 500 4.22 1.67 21.07
CA ILE A 500 5.04 0.83 21.94
C ILE A 500 5.56 -0.34 21.13
N ASP A 501 6.88 -0.58 21.17
CA ASP A 501 7.52 -1.73 20.55
C ASP A 501 8.51 -2.38 21.52
N PHE A 502 8.17 -3.56 22.02
CA PHE A 502 9.00 -4.37 22.89
C PHE A 502 9.47 -5.61 22.13
N ASN A 503 10.78 -5.72 21.92
CA ASN A 503 11.37 -6.85 21.22
C ASN A 503 12.50 -7.49 22.04
N ASP A 504 12.41 -8.77 22.35
CA ASP A 504 13.39 -9.46 23.21
C ASP A 504 13.49 -8.82 24.61
N VAL A 505 12.36 -8.36 25.15
CA VAL A 505 12.30 -7.75 26.49
C VAL A 505 11.97 -8.81 27.53
N THR A 506 12.77 -8.92 28.59
CA THR A 506 12.52 -9.82 29.72
C THR A 506 11.97 -9.04 30.91
N VAL A 507 10.75 -9.32 31.34
CA VAL A 507 10.14 -8.78 32.56
C VAL A 507 10.30 -9.82 33.66
N THR A 508 10.97 -9.47 34.76
CA THR A 508 11.18 -10.41 35.87
C THR A 508 9.88 -10.86 36.53
N SER A 509 9.90 -12.00 37.22
CA SER A 509 8.72 -12.63 37.84
C SER A 509 7.98 -11.74 38.84
N GLU A 510 8.69 -10.85 39.53
CA GLU A 510 8.12 -9.90 40.49
C GLU A 510 7.65 -8.59 39.83
N SER A 511 7.92 -8.43 38.53
CA SER A 511 7.62 -7.22 37.76
C SER A 511 6.41 -7.38 36.85
N ILE A 512 5.88 -6.24 36.42
CA ILE A 512 4.80 -6.19 35.43
C ILE A 512 4.88 -4.89 34.64
N VAL A 513 4.70 -4.98 33.31
CA VAL A 513 4.53 -3.81 32.46
C VAL A 513 3.04 -3.54 32.29
N VAL A 514 2.57 -2.40 32.78
CA VAL A 514 1.18 -1.96 32.71
C VAL A 514 1.00 -1.02 31.53
N LEU A 515 0.29 -1.50 30.51
CA LEU A 515 0.01 -0.74 29.29
C LEU A 515 -1.19 0.19 29.49
N ASN A 516 -1.26 1.25 28.68
CA ASN A 516 -2.35 2.22 28.71
C ASN A 516 -3.41 1.90 27.63
N ASP A 517 -4.60 2.49 27.75
CA ASP A 517 -5.75 2.31 26.83
C ASP A 517 -5.75 3.26 25.61
N LYS A 518 -4.78 4.16 25.53
CA LYS A 518 -4.62 5.18 24.48
C LYS A 518 -3.55 4.82 23.45
N CYS A 519 -2.81 3.74 23.65
CA CYS A 519 -1.78 3.34 22.72
C CYS A 519 -2.40 2.75 21.46
N GLN A 520 -2.15 3.44 20.34
CA GLN A 520 -2.65 3.20 18.99
C GLN A 520 -1.86 2.09 18.27
N SER A 521 -0.59 1.88 18.66
CA SER A 521 0.25 0.83 18.10
C SER A 521 1.04 0.14 19.21
N LEU A 522 0.82 -1.15 19.38
CA LEU A 522 1.51 -2.00 20.35
C LEU A 522 2.15 -3.15 19.61
N LYS A 523 3.42 -3.42 19.87
CA LYS A 523 4.11 -4.61 19.39
C LYS A 523 4.91 -5.20 20.54
N ILE A 524 4.69 -6.49 20.82
CA ILE A 524 5.49 -7.25 21.77
C ILE A 524 5.92 -8.53 21.06
N THR A 525 7.21 -8.70 20.85
CA THR A 525 7.80 -9.84 20.13
C THR A 525 8.99 -10.40 20.89
N ASN A 526 9.24 -11.72 20.81
CA ASN A 526 10.39 -12.39 21.42
C ASN A 526 10.59 -12.10 22.93
N SER A 527 9.54 -11.61 23.60
CA SER A 527 9.63 -11.07 24.95
C SER A 527 9.10 -12.08 25.96
N GLU A 528 9.54 -11.99 27.20
CA GLU A 528 9.20 -12.93 28.26
C GLU A 528 8.75 -12.17 29.51
N GLY A 529 7.80 -12.71 30.26
CA GLY A 529 7.35 -12.14 31.52
C GLY A 529 5.96 -11.50 31.47
N ARG A 530 5.57 -10.77 32.53
CA ARG A 530 4.17 -10.37 32.72
C ARG A 530 3.86 -8.99 32.13
N PHE A 531 2.85 -8.93 31.26
CA PHE A 531 2.31 -7.71 30.67
C PHE A 531 0.81 -7.56 30.99
N ASP A 532 0.39 -6.40 31.48
CA ASP A 532 -1.01 -6.09 31.73
C ASP A 532 -1.68 -5.57 30.45
N LEU A 533 -2.42 -6.45 29.77
CA LEU A 533 -3.12 -6.18 28.52
C LEU A 533 -4.62 -5.97 28.73
N ARG A 534 -5.07 -5.74 29.97
CA ARG A 534 -6.49 -5.50 30.28
C ARG A 534 -7.15 -4.43 29.40
N PRO A 535 -6.47 -3.31 29.04
CA PRO A 535 -7.05 -2.32 28.12
C PRO A 535 -7.39 -2.86 26.71
N TYR A 536 -6.72 -3.92 26.27
CA TYR A 536 -6.81 -4.41 24.89
C TYR A 536 -7.57 -5.73 24.77
N ILE A 537 -7.39 -6.65 25.72
CA ILE A 537 -7.96 -8.00 25.66
C ILE A 537 -8.63 -8.43 26.95
N GLY A 538 -8.71 -7.53 27.95
CA GLY A 538 -9.39 -7.79 29.22
C GLY A 538 -8.60 -8.63 30.24
N ILE A 539 -7.37 -9.05 29.93
CA ILE A 539 -6.53 -9.88 30.82
C ILE A 539 -5.09 -9.39 30.93
N ALA A 540 -4.39 -9.77 32.00
CA ALA A 540 -2.93 -9.69 32.08
C ALA A 540 -2.34 -11.05 31.66
N GLN A 541 -1.31 -11.05 30.82
CA GLN A 541 -0.72 -12.26 30.25
C GLN A 541 0.74 -12.39 30.66
N PHE A 542 1.16 -13.60 30.99
CA PHE A 542 2.57 -13.97 31.03
C PHE A 542 3.01 -14.42 29.63
N PHE A 543 3.96 -13.71 29.03
CA PHE A 543 4.50 -13.98 27.71
C PHE A 543 5.63 -15.02 27.81
N ASP A 544 5.62 -15.96 26.89
CA ASP A 544 6.82 -16.69 26.50
C ASP A 544 7.46 -16.04 25.26
N ARG A 545 8.70 -16.40 24.95
CA ARG A 545 9.45 -15.81 23.83
C ARG A 545 8.83 -16.10 22.45
N ASN A 546 7.95 -17.08 22.32
CA ASN A 546 7.28 -17.39 21.06
C ASN A 546 5.95 -16.61 20.90
N MET A 547 5.43 -16.03 21.98
CA MET A 547 4.23 -15.20 21.95
C MET A 547 4.50 -13.85 21.29
N ILE A 548 3.63 -13.47 20.36
CA ILE A 548 3.63 -12.15 19.73
C ILE A 548 2.24 -11.55 19.82
N ILE A 549 2.16 -10.27 20.19
CA ILE A 549 0.99 -9.43 19.98
C ILE A 549 1.36 -8.21 19.16
N GLU A 550 0.53 -7.90 18.17
CA GLU A 550 0.64 -6.66 17.40
C GLU A 550 -0.73 -6.00 17.30
N ILE A 551 -0.79 -4.72 17.64
CA ILE A 551 -1.94 -3.84 17.45
C ILE A 551 -1.48 -2.69 16.57
N SER A 552 -2.20 -2.41 15.51
CA SER A 552 -1.88 -1.32 14.59
C SER A 552 -3.13 -0.62 14.08
N THR A 553 -3.03 0.70 13.88
CA THR A 553 -4.07 1.50 13.24
C THR A 553 -4.20 1.15 11.77
N ILE A 554 -5.41 0.84 11.32
CA ILE A 554 -5.75 0.69 9.92
C ILE A 554 -6.09 2.09 9.40
N LYS A 555 -5.17 2.72 8.68
CA LYS A 555 -5.36 4.07 8.13
C LYS A 555 -6.57 4.07 7.18
N ARG A 556 -7.68 4.66 7.61
CA ARG A 556 -8.83 5.00 6.77
C ARG A 556 -9.19 6.48 6.96
N PRO A 557 -9.72 7.15 5.93
CA PRO A 557 -9.93 8.60 5.96
C PRO A 557 -11.00 9.07 6.97
N LEU A 558 -11.85 8.19 7.52
CA LEU A 558 -13.01 8.58 8.35
C LEU A 558 -13.02 8.04 9.79
N TYR A 559 -12.29 6.95 10.09
CA TYR A 559 -12.32 6.30 11.41
C TYR A 559 -11.01 5.55 11.72
N ASP A 560 -10.55 5.63 12.97
CA ASP A 560 -9.41 4.87 13.49
C ASP A 560 -9.85 3.45 13.90
N PHE A 561 -9.89 2.53 12.94
CA PHE A 561 -10.05 1.11 13.24
C PHE A 561 -8.70 0.46 13.51
N PHE A 562 -8.69 -0.58 14.35
CA PHE A 562 -7.46 -1.31 14.69
C PHE A 562 -7.45 -2.72 14.09
N GLY A 563 -6.26 -3.19 13.75
CA GLY A 563 -5.96 -4.60 13.56
C GLY A 563 -5.29 -5.17 14.80
N ILE A 564 -5.60 -6.41 15.16
CA ILE A 564 -4.89 -7.16 16.22
C ILE A 564 -4.40 -8.51 15.69
N ILE A 565 -3.15 -8.85 16.03
CA ILE A 565 -2.49 -10.10 15.68
C ILE A 565 -2.06 -10.81 16.96
N PHE A 566 -2.39 -12.10 17.07
CA PHE A 566 -1.88 -13.01 18.08
C PHE A 566 -1.07 -14.11 17.38
N ASN A 567 0.17 -14.35 17.81
CA ASN A 567 0.98 -15.49 17.34
C ASN A 567 1.53 -16.31 18.51
N GLY A 568 1.38 -17.64 18.48
CA GLY A 568 1.96 -18.53 19.49
C GLY A 568 1.29 -18.48 20.86
N TRP A 569 0.03 -18.04 20.93
CA TRP A 569 -0.68 -17.85 22.19
C TRP A 569 -1.32 -19.15 22.71
N CYS A 570 -1.39 -19.29 24.03
CA CYS A 570 -2.22 -20.28 24.72
C CYS A 570 -3.14 -19.58 25.72
N PHE A 571 -4.42 -19.41 25.38
CA PHE A 571 -5.37 -18.75 26.27
C PHE A 571 -5.92 -19.74 27.30
N THR A 572 -5.77 -19.37 28.56
CA THR A 572 -6.31 -20.11 29.72
C THR A 572 -7.64 -19.56 30.22
N HIS A 573 -8.11 -18.46 29.64
CA HIS A 573 -9.34 -17.77 30.01
C HIS A 573 -10.09 -17.33 28.76
N THR A 574 -11.41 -17.20 28.86
CA THR A 574 -12.23 -16.56 27.82
C THR A 574 -11.85 -15.09 27.70
N ILE A 575 -11.55 -14.64 26.49
CA ILE A 575 -11.23 -13.25 26.21
C ILE A 575 -12.34 -12.60 25.39
N LYS A 576 -12.68 -11.35 25.73
CA LYS A 576 -13.63 -10.54 24.97
C LYS A 576 -12.89 -9.36 24.36
N LEU A 577 -12.86 -9.31 23.04
CA LEU A 577 -12.22 -8.20 22.34
C LEU A 577 -13.07 -6.93 22.46
N PRO A 578 -12.48 -5.77 22.79
CA PRO A 578 -13.09 -4.46 22.68
C PRO A 578 -13.63 -4.15 21.27
N ASN A 579 -14.67 -3.32 21.20
CA ASN A 579 -15.34 -2.91 19.95
C ASN A 579 -14.55 -1.86 19.14
N ILE A 580 -13.27 -2.13 18.90
CA ILE A 580 -12.33 -1.26 18.18
C ILE A 580 -11.57 -2.01 17.07
N TYR A 581 -11.61 -3.35 17.05
CA TYR A 581 -10.83 -4.15 16.12
C TYR A 581 -11.66 -4.56 14.91
N GLU A 582 -11.34 -3.98 13.74
CA GLU A 582 -11.96 -4.33 12.45
C GLU A 582 -11.32 -5.59 11.83
N SER A 583 -10.06 -5.88 12.18
CA SER A 583 -9.34 -7.06 11.70
C SER A 583 -8.68 -7.82 12.85
N VAL A 584 -8.89 -9.13 12.91
CA VAL A 584 -8.30 -10.04 13.91
C VAL A 584 -7.53 -11.14 13.18
N LYS A 585 -6.28 -11.38 13.59
CA LYS A 585 -5.43 -12.44 13.04
C LYS A 585 -4.92 -13.34 14.16
N LEU A 586 -5.18 -14.64 14.04
CA LEU A 586 -4.81 -15.67 15.00
C LEU A 586 -3.86 -16.64 14.30
N MET A 587 -2.65 -16.80 14.83
CA MET A 587 -1.63 -17.70 14.30
C MET A 587 -1.09 -18.58 15.41
N HIS A 588 -1.07 -19.91 15.23
CA HIS A 588 -0.55 -20.83 16.24
C HIS A 588 -1.18 -20.60 17.63
N VAL A 589 -2.47 -20.25 17.67
CA VAL A 589 -3.20 -19.97 18.91
C VAL A 589 -3.87 -21.25 19.37
N SER A 590 -3.77 -21.54 20.66
CA SER A 590 -4.46 -22.64 21.33
C SER A 590 -5.27 -22.12 22.53
N MET A 591 -6.25 -22.90 22.96
CA MET A 591 -7.12 -22.57 24.08
C MET A 591 -7.32 -23.78 24.98
N THR A 592 -7.39 -23.53 26.29
CA THR A 592 -7.81 -24.57 27.25
C THR A 592 -9.30 -24.93 27.06
N LYS A 593 -9.70 -26.13 27.53
CA LYS A 593 -11.10 -26.59 27.41
C LYS A 593 -12.06 -25.56 28.02
N ASN A 594 -13.18 -25.31 27.34
CA ASN A 594 -14.23 -24.36 27.74
C ASN A 594 -13.84 -22.88 27.73
N THR A 595 -12.73 -22.52 27.08
CA THR A 595 -12.38 -21.11 26.83
C THR A 595 -12.67 -20.72 25.39
N GLU A 596 -13.05 -19.48 25.17
CA GLU A 596 -13.41 -18.94 23.85
C GLU A 596 -12.89 -17.51 23.64
N ILE A 597 -12.75 -17.11 22.38
CA ILE A 597 -12.50 -15.72 21.98
C ILE A 597 -13.82 -15.13 21.50
N ILE A 598 -14.35 -14.17 22.24
CA ILE A 598 -15.55 -13.41 21.85
C ILE A 598 -15.11 -12.24 20.98
N LEU A 599 -15.47 -12.28 19.70
CA LEU A 599 -15.20 -11.20 18.76
C LEU A 599 -16.17 -10.04 18.96
N ASN A 600 -15.67 -8.83 18.67
CA ASN A 600 -16.44 -7.61 18.80
C ASN A 600 -17.26 -7.30 17.53
N ARG A 601 -18.29 -6.46 17.67
CA ARG A 601 -19.20 -6.09 16.57
C ARG A 601 -18.52 -5.37 15.39
N ALA A 602 -17.43 -4.65 15.61
CA ALA A 602 -16.70 -3.92 14.56
C ALA A 602 -15.82 -4.82 13.69
N CYS A 603 -15.56 -6.08 14.10
CA CYS A 603 -14.75 -7.00 13.34
C CYS A 603 -15.38 -7.33 11.97
N LYS A 604 -14.64 -7.11 10.89
CA LYS A 604 -15.04 -7.47 9.52
C LYS A 604 -14.15 -8.53 8.91
N LYS A 605 -12.91 -8.66 9.37
CA LYS A 605 -11.93 -9.61 8.86
C LYS A 605 -11.37 -10.47 9.97
N LEU A 606 -11.46 -11.79 9.81
CA LEU A 606 -10.83 -12.77 10.68
C LEU A 606 -9.89 -13.67 9.86
N ILE A 607 -8.65 -13.83 10.31
CA ILE A 607 -7.68 -14.76 9.76
C ILE A 607 -7.29 -15.76 10.86
N VAL A 608 -7.38 -17.05 10.60
CA VAL A 608 -7.08 -18.14 11.54
C VAL A 608 -6.05 -19.07 10.89
N HIS A 609 -4.89 -19.25 11.51
CA HIS A 609 -3.80 -20.04 10.96
C HIS A 609 -3.26 -21.02 12.00
N ASN A 610 -3.37 -22.32 11.74
CA ASN A 610 -2.83 -23.39 12.59
C ASN A 610 -3.30 -23.28 14.05
N CYS A 611 -4.61 -23.15 14.27
CA CYS A 611 -5.19 -22.84 15.57
C CYS A 611 -6.04 -23.99 16.15
N GLU A 612 -6.09 -24.06 17.48
CA GLU A 612 -6.95 -24.95 18.27
C GLU A 612 -7.80 -24.08 19.23
N ILE A 613 -8.88 -23.49 18.71
CA ILE A 613 -9.60 -22.39 19.34
C ILE A 613 -11.11 -22.49 19.17
N ALA A 614 -11.85 -21.93 20.13
CA ALA A 614 -13.28 -21.64 19.99
C ALA A 614 -13.48 -20.13 19.80
N ILE A 615 -14.19 -19.73 18.75
CA ILE A 615 -14.45 -18.32 18.41
C ILE A 615 -15.96 -18.08 18.48
N ASN A 616 -16.37 -17.16 19.34
CA ASN A 616 -17.76 -16.80 19.57
C ASN A 616 -18.12 -15.48 18.86
N PHE A 617 -19.10 -15.58 17.95
CA PHE A 617 -19.61 -14.48 17.13
C PHE A 617 -20.94 -13.92 17.65
N GLN A 618 -21.30 -14.14 18.92
CA GLN A 618 -22.59 -13.70 19.48
C GLN A 618 -22.86 -12.19 19.33
N GLU A 619 -21.83 -11.35 19.25
CA GLU A 619 -21.96 -9.89 19.07
C GLU A 619 -21.97 -9.45 17.60
N MET A 620 -21.83 -10.40 16.66
CA MET A 620 -21.68 -10.15 15.23
C MET A 620 -22.78 -10.84 14.43
N GLU A 621 -23.45 -10.09 13.55
CA GLU A 621 -24.41 -10.67 12.61
C GLU A 621 -23.75 -11.09 11.28
N TYR A 622 -22.69 -10.38 10.90
CA TYR A 622 -22.08 -10.45 9.59
C TYR A 622 -20.56 -10.29 9.68
N LEU A 623 -19.83 -11.13 8.94
CA LEU A 623 -18.39 -11.05 8.77
C LEU A 623 -18.08 -10.91 7.26
N GLU A 624 -17.26 -9.93 6.91
CA GLU A 624 -16.91 -9.66 5.50
C GLU A 624 -15.97 -10.74 4.96
N ASN A 625 -14.92 -11.07 5.71
CA ASN A 625 -13.88 -12.00 5.29
C ASN A 625 -13.46 -12.95 6.42
N LEU A 626 -13.47 -14.25 6.14
CA LEU A 626 -12.99 -15.34 6.99
C LEU A 626 -11.93 -16.15 6.25
N ASP A 627 -10.68 -16.05 6.67
CA ASP A 627 -9.57 -16.81 6.09
C ASP A 627 -9.09 -17.87 7.10
N ILE A 628 -9.14 -19.14 6.71
CA ILE A 628 -8.77 -20.28 7.55
C ILE A 628 -7.67 -21.07 6.87
N ARG A 629 -6.47 -21.02 7.44
CA ARG A 629 -5.31 -21.77 7.02
C ARG A 629 -5.04 -22.92 8.00
N LEU A 630 -5.16 -24.15 7.49
CA LEU A 630 -5.08 -25.35 8.30
C LEU A 630 -3.64 -25.85 8.43
N SER A 631 -3.31 -26.35 9.62
CA SER A 631 -2.05 -27.03 9.87
C SER A 631 -2.01 -28.39 9.18
N ILE A 632 -0.86 -28.69 8.59
CA ILE A 632 -0.57 -29.97 7.94
C ILE A 632 0.06 -30.95 8.93
N ASP A 633 0.71 -30.43 9.96
CA ASP A 633 1.45 -31.18 10.98
C ASP A 633 0.65 -31.45 12.26
N ARG A 634 -0.48 -30.78 12.47
CA ARG A 634 -1.27 -30.85 13.70
C ARG A 634 -2.75 -30.93 13.42
N GLU A 635 -3.47 -31.50 14.38
CA GLU A 635 -4.92 -31.56 14.32
C GLU A 635 -5.51 -30.17 14.64
N ASN A 636 -6.12 -29.55 13.64
CA ASN A 636 -6.80 -28.27 13.84
C ASN A 636 -8.11 -28.53 14.59
N ASN A 637 -8.39 -27.75 15.63
CA ASN A 637 -9.66 -27.81 16.36
C ASN A 637 -10.27 -26.41 16.42
N ILE A 638 -10.91 -25.98 15.33
CA ILE A 638 -11.49 -24.65 15.20
C ILE A 638 -13.01 -24.76 15.37
N ARG A 639 -13.56 -24.13 16.40
CA ARG A 639 -15.02 -24.10 16.63
C ARG A 639 -15.54 -22.70 16.40
N LEU A 640 -16.48 -22.53 15.47
CA LEU A 640 -17.18 -21.27 15.24
C LEU A 640 -18.54 -21.33 15.93
N ILE A 641 -18.79 -20.44 16.89
CA ILE A 641 -20.00 -20.40 17.70
C ILE A 641 -20.82 -19.18 17.24
N ASN A 642 -22.09 -19.39 16.89
CA ASN A 642 -23.05 -18.34 16.52
C ASN A 642 -22.73 -17.52 15.25
N LEU A 643 -21.87 -18.00 14.34
CA LEU A 643 -21.59 -17.30 13.09
C LEU A 643 -22.75 -17.43 12.09
N ARG A 644 -23.47 -16.33 11.84
CA ARG A 644 -24.68 -16.35 10.99
C ARG A 644 -24.41 -16.14 9.51
N ARG A 645 -23.66 -15.08 9.16
CA ARG A 645 -23.43 -14.68 7.77
C ARG A 645 -21.94 -14.39 7.53
N VAL A 646 -21.42 -14.90 6.43
CA VAL A 646 -20.06 -14.62 5.95
C VAL A 646 -20.11 -14.24 4.47
N ASN A 647 -19.49 -13.13 4.08
CA ASN A 647 -19.45 -12.75 2.68
C ASN A 647 -18.40 -13.56 1.90
N HIS A 648 -17.18 -13.65 2.40
CA HIS A 648 -16.12 -14.46 1.80
C HIS A 648 -15.47 -15.38 2.83
N ILE A 649 -15.49 -16.68 2.57
CA ILE A 649 -14.74 -17.69 3.32
C ILE A 649 -13.66 -18.29 2.42
N ARG A 650 -12.42 -18.28 2.89
CA ARG A 650 -11.26 -18.86 2.23
C ARG A 650 -10.66 -19.96 3.09
N PHE A 651 -10.43 -21.12 2.49
CA PHE A 651 -9.68 -22.21 3.10
C PHE A 651 -8.35 -22.36 2.39
N SER A 652 -7.27 -22.48 3.16
CA SER A 652 -5.93 -22.74 2.64
C SER A 652 -5.25 -23.89 3.35
N ASP A 653 -4.36 -24.55 2.63
CA ASP A 653 -3.58 -25.71 3.07
C ASP A 653 -4.49 -26.86 3.57
N VAL A 654 -5.50 -27.20 2.77
CA VAL A 654 -6.57 -28.13 3.10
C VAL A 654 -6.06 -29.57 3.11
N CYS A 655 -5.44 -29.99 4.21
CA CYS A 655 -4.73 -31.27 4.22
C CYS A 655 -5.45 -32.43 4.89
N TRP A 656 -6.23 -32.27 5.97
CA TRP A 656 -6.66 -33.47 6.74
C TRP A 656 -8.01 -33.40 7.43
N ASN A 657 -8.54 -32.21 7.71
CA ASN A 657 -9.69 -32.08 8.59
C ASN A 657 -11.01 -31.88 7.83
N ILE A 658 -11.39 -32.91 7.08
CA ILE A 658 -12.62 -32.93 6.27
C ILE A 658 -13.84 -32.61 7.12
N ASN A 659 -13.92 -33.25 8.29
CA ASN A 659 -15.03 -33.07 9.22
C ASN A 659 -15.09 -31.65 9.78
N LEU A 660 -13.94 -31.06 10.12
CA LEU A 660 -13.87 -29.67 10.58
C LEU A 660 -14.37 -28.69 9.52
N ILE A 661 -13.85 -28.76 8.28
CA ILE A 661 -14.26 -27.84 7.21
C ILE A 661 -15.75 -28.01 6.92
N THR A 662 -16.23 -29.26 6.85
CA THR A 662 -17.66 -29.57 6.67
C THR A 662 -18.48 -28.96 7.80
N THR A 663 -18.05 -29.12 9.05
CA THR A 663 -18.72 -28.55 10.23
C THR A 663 -18.73 -27.02 10.19
N ILE A 664 -17.61 -26.40 9.83
CA ILE A 664 -17.49 -24.94 9.70
C ILE A 664 -18.49 -24.42 8.66
N ILE A 665 -18.46 -24.96 7.43
CA ILE A 665 -19.35 -24.52 6.34
C ILE A 665 -20.82 -24.72 6.73
N THR A 666 -21.17 -25.90 7.26
CA THR A 666 -22.56 -26.22 7.63
C THR A 666 -23.07 -25.48 8.86
N SER A 667 -22.18 -24.96 9.72
CA SER A 667 -22.57 -24.15 10.88
C SER A 667 -22.99 -22.73 10.51
N ILE A 668 -22.64 -22.24 9.31
CA ILE A 668 -22.93 -20.89 8.84
C ILE A 668 -24.26 -20.89 8.08
N LYS A 669 -25.14 -19.91 8.34
CA LYS A 669 -26.46 -19.85 7.70
C LYS A 669 -26.42 -19.32 6.26
N ASN A 670 -25.52 -18.37 5.98
CA ASN A 670 -25.41 -17.76 4.66
C ASN A 670 -23.93 -17.46 4.34
N ILE A 671 -23.49 -17.96 3.18
CA ILE A 671 -22.14 -17.74 2.64
C ILE A 671 -22.30 -17.24 1.20
N ARG A 672 -21.73 -16.08 0.85
CA ARG A 672 -21.79 -15.58 -0.53
C ARG A 672 -20.66 -16.13 -1.41
N HIS A 673 -19.43 -16.16 -0.90
CA HIS A 673 -18.24 -16.58 -1.64
C HIS A 673 -17.47 -17.63 -0.83
N VAL A 674 -17.24 -18.80 -1.43
CA VAL A 674 -16.37 -19.86 -0.92
C VAL A 674 -15.14 -20.01 -1.82
N GLU A 675 -13.95 -19.97 -1.23
CA GLU A 675 -12.67 -20.19 -1.91
C GLU A 675 -11.88 -21.30 -1.22
N PHE A 676 -11.31 -22.20 -2.01
CA PHE A 676 -10.29 -23.16 -1.58
C PHE A 676 -8.99 -22.85 -2.31
N ASN A 677 -7.90 -22.65 -1.58
CA ASN A 677 -6.62 -22.20 -2.12
C ASN A 677 -5.44 -22.95 -1.52
N ASP A 678 -4.91 -23.90 -2.29
CA ASP A 678 -3.74 -24.70 -1.91
C ASP A 678 -2.47 -24.29 -2.69
N GLY A 679 -2.48 -23.11 -3.31
CA GLY A 679 -1.38 -22.64 -4.17
C GLY A 679 -0.05 -22.47 -3.42
N ALA A 680 -0.08 -22.15 -2.13
CA ALA A 680 1.11 -21.93 -1.32
C ALA A 680 1.99 -23.18 -1.19
N ILE A 681 1.37 -24.36 -1.03
CA ILE A 681 2.07 -25.64 -0.91
C ILE A 681 2.84 -25.95 -2.20
N LEU A 682 2.16 -25.78 -3.34
CA LEU A 682 2.67 -26.18 -4.66
C LEU A 682 3.81 -25.31 -5.17
N MET A 683 3.86 -24.05 -4.75
CA MET A 683 4.92 -23.13 -5.13
C MET A 683 6.26 -23.44 -4.47
N SER A 684 6.25 -24.23 -3.41
CA SER A 684 7.41 -24.47 -2.57
C SER A 684 8.00 -25.86 -2.85
N THR A 685 8.71 -26.01 -3.97
CA THR A 685 9.40 -27.29 -4.31
C THR A 685 10.35 -27.75 -3.21
N LEU A 686 10.88 -26.81 -2.42
CA LEU A 686 11.77 -27.09 -1.29
C LEU A 686 11.06 -27.81 -0.13
N PHE A 687 9.73 -27.79 -0.07
CA PHE A 687 8.98 -28.41 1.01
C PHE A 687 8.19 -29.65 0.56
N SER A 688 8.19 -30.03 -0.72
CA SER A 688 7.43 -31.20 -1.18
C SER A 688 7.84 -32.48 -0.46
N ASP A 689 9.14 -32.65 -0.17
CA ASP A 689 9.64 -33.83 0.53
C ASP A 689 9.25 -33.82 2.01
N LEU A 690 9.32 -32.63 2.64
CA LEU A 690 8.86 -32.44 4.01
C LEU A 690 7.36 -32.75 4.13
N TYR A 691 6.56 -32.28 3.17
CA TYR A 691 5.13 -32.58 3.10
C TYR A 691 4.92 -34.06 2.85
N TYR A 692 5.54 -34.65 1.84
CA TYR A 692 5.44 -36.08 1.54
C TYR A 692 5.69 -36.94 2.78
N ASN A 693 6.81 -36.71 3.48
CA ASN A 693 7.17 -37.47 4.67
C ASN A 693 6.13 -37.32 5.79
N ARG A 694 5.64 -36.10 6.03
CA ARG A 694 4.60 -35.83 7.02
C ARG A 694 3.27 -36.48 6.63
N LEU A 695 2.90 -36.38 5.36
CA LEU A 695 1.65 -36.94 4.86
C LEU A 695 1.68 -38.47 4.92
N MET A 696 2.80 -39.08 4.54
CA MET A 696 3.00 -40.53 4.64
C MET A 696 2.98 -41.02 6.08
N ALA A 697 3.67 -40.33 7.00
CA ALA A 697 3.61 -40.64 8.42
C ALA A 697 2.19 -40.54 8.99
N PHE A 698 1.38 -39.60 8.47
CA PHE A 698 -0.02 -39.49 8.86
C PHE A 698 -0.87 -40.65 8.33
N ILE A 699 -0.74 -41.00 7.04
CA ILE A 699 -1.47 -42.13 6.43
C ILE A 699 -1.21 -43.43 7.18
N THR A 700 0.02 -43.65 7.62
CA THR A 700 0.42 -44.87 8.34
C THR A 700 0.02 -44.87 9.82
N SER A 701 -0.23 -43.71 10.44
CA SER A 701 -0.41 -43.60 11.90
C SER A 701 -1.86 -43.51 12.39
N LYS A 702 -2.88 -43.39 11.52
CA LYS A 702 -4.29 -43.25 11.96
C LYS A 702 -5.28 -44.10 11.16
N GLY A 703 -6.27 -44.67 11.86
CA GLY A 703 -7.53 -45.24 11.30
C GLY A 703 -8.49 -44.19 10.69
N PHE A 704 -7.96 -43.04 10.26
CA PHE A 704 -8.74 -41.88 9.83
C PHE A 704 -9.62 -42.15 8.60
N PHE A 705 -9.23 -43.14 7.79
CA PHE A 705 -9.92 -43.52 6.58
C PHE A 705 -10.97 -44.62 6.76
N GLU A 706 -11.25 -45.06 7.99
CA GLU A 706 -12.29 -46.08 8.24
C GLU A 706 -13.65 -45.67 7.64
N ASN A 707 -13.95 -44.36 7.61
CA ASN A 707 -15.19 -43.83 7.04
C ASN A 707 -15.09 -43.47 5.55
N ASN A 708 -13.91 -43.51 4.93
CA ASN A 708 -13.67 -43.11 3.53
C ASN A 708 -12.69 -44.04 2.83
N SER A 709 -13.04 -45.34 2.74
CA SER A 709 -12.21 -46.37 2.11
C SER A 709 -11.83 -46.05 0.65
N ASP A 710 -12.72 -45.39 -0.10
CA ASP A 710 -12.46 -44.93 -1.48
C ASP A 710 -11.35 -43.86 -1.56
N SER A 711 -11.28 -42.95 -0.60
CA SER A 711 -10.21 -41.94 -0.58
C SER A 711 -8.86 -42.56 -0.27
N LEU A 712 -8.82 -43.52 0.68
CA LEU A 712 -7.60 -44.24 1.02
C LEU A 712 -7.07 -45.06 -0.17
N SER A 713 -7.95 -45.78 -0.88
CA SER A 713 -7.53 -46.58 -2.04
C SER A 713 -6.91 -45.70 -3.13
N LYS A 714 -7.48 -44.51 -3.39
CA LYS A 714 -6.93 -43.52 -4.32
C LYS A 714 -5.58 -42.96 -3.86
N ILE A 715 -5.40 -42.70 -2.57
CA ILE A 715 -4.13 -42.22 -2.01
C ILE A 715 -3.05 -43.31 -2.09
N LEU A 716 -3.39 -44.55 -1.76
CA LEU A 716 -2.47 -45.68 -1.86
C LEU A 716 -2.04 -45.95 -3.30
N ALA A 717 -2.91 -45.71 -4.28
CA ALA A 717 -2.60 -45.85 -5.71
C ALA A 717 -1.56 -44.84 -6.22
N ILE A 718 -1.37 -43.72 -5.53
CA ILE A 718 -0.42 -42.67 -5.94
C ILE A 718 0.84 -42.62 -5.06
N LYS A 719 0.95 -43.49 -4.04
CA LYS A 719 2.02 -43.45 -3.02
C LYS A 719 3.45 -43.48 -3.60
N ASP A 720 3.61 -44.14 -4.74
CA ASP A 720 4.89 -44.36 -5.43
C ASP A 720 5.19 -43.29 -6.50
N SER A 721 4.33 -42.27 -6.62
CA SER A 721 4.58 -41.13 -7.51
C SER A 721 5.64 -40.18 -6.94
N GLU A 722 6.23 -39.34 -7.80
CA GLU A 722 7.17 -38.30 -7.37
C GLU A 722 6.56 -37.46 -6.23
N PRO A 723 7.31 -37.07 -5.17
CA PRO A 723 6.77 -36.36 -4.01
C PRO A 723 5.89 -35.15 -4.35
N SER A 724 6.29 -34.38 -5.35
CA SER A 724 5.54 -33.21 -5.83
C SER A 724 4.17 -33.58 -6.43
N VAL A 725 4.10 -34.69 -7.18
CA VAL A 725 2.89 -35.24 -7.78
C VAL A 725 2.00 -35.87 -6.70
N PHE A 726 2.59 -36.61 -5.77
CA PHE A 726 1.88 -37.21 -4.65
C PHE A 726 1.14 -36.14 -3.83
N VAL A 727 1.84 -35.10 -3.37
CA VAL A 727 1.26 -34.01 -2.57
C VAL A 727 0.10 -33.36 -3.31
N PHE A 728 0.28 -33.06 -4.61
CA PHE A 728 -0.77 -32.44 -5.43
C PHE A 728 -2.00 -33.34 -5.59
N GLU A 729 -1.82 -34.60 -5.97
CA GLU A 729 -2.92 -35.53 -6.18
C GLU A 729 -3.67 -35.85 -4.88
N MET A 730 -2.93 -35.91 -3.78
CA MET A 730 -3.49 -36.08 -2.46
C MET A 730 -4.37 -34.90 -2.04
N LEU A 731 -3.91 -33.66 -2.20
CA LEU A 731 -4.70 -32.45 -1.93
C LEU A 731 -5.99 -32.47 -2.77
N ASN A 732 -5.90 -32.84 -4.05
CA ASN A 732 -7.08 -33.01 -4.90
C ASN A 732 -8.05 -34.04 -4.31
N ILE A 733 -7.57 -35.22 -3.89
CA ILE A 733 -8.43 -36.27 -3.30
C ILE A 733 -9.12 -35.75 -2.04
N MET A 734 -8.38 -35.08 -1.15
CA MET A 734 -8.89 -34.57 0.12
C MET A 734 -9.93 -33.46 -0.08
N THR A 735 -9.64 -32.48 -0.93
CA THR A 735 -10.59 -31.40 -1.23
C THR A 735 -11.82 -31.92 -1.96
N ASN A 736 -11.70 -32.89 -2.86
CA ASN A 736 -12.88 -33.53 -3.46
C ASN A 736 -13.72 -34.28 -2.42
N CYS A 737 -13.12 -34.91 -1.41
CA CYS A 737 -13.88 -35.51 -0.32
C CYS A 737 -14.65 -34.46 0.49
N ILE A 738 -14.05 -33.29 0.74
CA ILE A 738 -14.72 -32.15 1.38
C ILE A 738 -15.89 -31.65 0.54
N LEU A 739 -15.65 -31.37 -0.74
CA LEU A 739 -16.67 -30.91 -1.67
C LEU A 739 -17.87 -31.86 -1.70
N ARG A 740 -17.64 -33.17 -1.74
CA ARG A 740 -18.71 -34.18 -1.71
C ARG A 740 -19.60 -34.04 -0.48
N ASN A 741 -19.03 -33.68 0.66
CA ASN A 741 -19.75 -33.52 1.91
C ASN A 741 -20.46 -32.17 2.07
N VAL A 742 -20.04 -31.13 1.35
CA VAL A 742 -20.57 -29.76 1.51
C VAL A 742 -21.48 -29.32 0.36
N LEU A 743 -21.24 -29.74 -0.88
CA LEU A 743 -21.96 -29.25 -2.06
C LEU A 743 -23.48 -29.48 -2.01
N ASP A 744 -23.91 -30.54 -1.33
CA ASP A 744 -25.33 -30.91 -1.19
C ASP A 744 -26.01 -30.26 0.04
N LYS A 745 -25.29 -29.44 0.81
CA LYS A 745 -25.81 -28.80 2.02
C LYS A 745 -26.57 -27.54 1.67
N GLU A 746 -27.61 -27.24 2.45
CA GLU A 746 -28.52 -26.11 2.20
C GLU A 746 -27.79 -24.76 2.11
N VAL A 747 -26.76 -24.55 2.95
CA VAL A 747 -25.93 -23.33 2.93
C VAL A 747 -25.32 -23.05 1.56
N MET A 748 -24.96 -24.09 0.79
CA MET A 748 -24.37 -23.92 -0.54
C MET A 748 -25.34 -23.33 -1.56
N ASN A 749 -26.65 -23.34 -1.28
CA ASN A 749 -27.63 -22.62 -2.11
C ASN A 749 -27.49 -21.09 -2.01
N THR A 750 -26.85 -20.58 -0.95
CA THR A 750 -26.59 -19.15 -0.74
C THR A 750 -25.31 -18.66 -1.43
N VAL A 751 -24.45 -19.59 -1.86
CA VAL A 751 -23.15 -19.29 -2.47
C VAL A 751 -23.36 -18.81 -3.91
N SER A 752 -22.91 -17.60 -4.19
CA SER A 752 -22.89 -17.01 -5.54
C SER A 752 -21.53 -17.18 -6.25
N THR A 753 -20.45 -17.37 -5.49
CA THR A 753 -19.09 -17.49 -6.01
C THR A 753 -18.38 -18.69 -5.39
N LEU A 754 -17.83 -19.58 -6.23
CA LEU A 754 -17.05 -20.73 -5.82
C LEU A 754 -15.73 -20.75 -6.58
N GLU A 755 -14.63 -20.65 -5.85
CA GLU A 755 -13.27 -20.62 -6.39
C GLU A 755 -12.46 -21.80 -5.83
N LEU A 756 -11.86 -22.58 -6.71
CA LEU A 756 -10.99 -23.71 -6.40
C LEU A 756 -9.62 -23.45 -7.02
N GLU A 757 -8.81 -22.66 -6.34
CA GLU A 757 -7.43 -22.39 -6.73
C GLU A 757 -6.57 -23.62 -6.45
N SER A 758 -5.90 -24.13 -7.49
CA SER A 758 -5.01 -25.29 -7.37
C SER A 758 -5.63 -26.65 -7.10
N ILE A 759 -6.95 -26.77 -7.23
CA ILE A 759 -7.67 -28.03 -6.98
C ILE A 759 -8.45 -28.46 -8.22
N ALA A 760 -8.25 -29.72 -8.62
CA ALA A 760 -8.97 -30.33 -9.73
C ALA A 760 -10.19 -31.14 -9.23
N ILE A 761 -11.38 -30.76 -9.68
CA ILE A 761 -12.64 -31.43 -9.33
C ILE A 761 -12.76 -32.79 -10.04
N ASP A 762 -13.34 -33.78 -9.36
CA ASP A 762 -13.67 -35.10 -9.92
C ASP A 762 -15.09 -35.14 -10.54
N SER A 763 -15.42 -36.25 -11.19
CA SER A 763 -16.72 -36.45 -11.84
C SER A 763 -17.89 -36.45 -10.85
N ASP A 764 -17.68 -36.97 -9.64
CA ASP A 764 -18.74 -37.08 -8.64
C ASP A 764 -19.15 -35.69 -8.14
N ASN A 765 -18.17 -34.85 -7.83
CA ASN A 765 -18.43 -33.47 -7.42
C ASN A 765 -18.94 -32.61 -8.58
N SER A 766 -18.49 -32.89 -9.81
CA SER A 766 -19.03 -32.24 -11.00
C SER A 766 -20.55 -32.41 -11.10
N ARG A 767 -21.09 -33.62 -10.83
CA ARG A 767 -22.55 -33.86 -10.82
C ARG A 767 -23.30 -33.00 -9.81
N SER A 768 -22.67 -32.70 -8.68
CA SER A 768 -23.28 -31.93 -7.60
C SER A 768 -23.35 -30.43 -7.90
N LEU A 769 -22.48 -29.89 -8.75
CA LEU A 769 -22.49 -28.47 -9.15
C LEU A 769 -23.85 -28.02 -9.71
N ARG A 770 -24.56 -28.89 -10.43
CA ARG A 770 -25.88 -28.59 -11.00
C ARG A 770 -26.93 -28.21 -9.95
N LYS A 771 -26.75 -28.66 -8.70
CA LYS A 771 -27.65 -28.37 -7.58
C LYS A 771 -27.48 -26.93 -7.07
N LEU A 772 -26.34 -26.29 -7.31
CA LEU A 772 -26.00 -24.95 -6.86
C LEU A 772 -26.70 -23.86 -7.69
N LYS A 773 -28.03 -23.77 -7.57
CA LYS A 773 -28.83 -22.81 -8.36
C LYS A 773 -28.48 -21.34 -8.08
N GLY A 774 -27.90 -21.02 -6.92
CA GLY A 774 -27.46 -19.67 -6.58
C GLY A 774 -26.13 -19.25 -7.23
N LEU A 775 -25.36 -20.20 -7.76
CA LEU A 775 -23.99 -19.95 -8.21
C LEU A 775 -23.96 -19.17 -9.52
N LYS A 776 -23.20 -18.06 -9.52
CA LYS A 776 -22.99 -17.16 -10.66
C LYS A 776 -21.55 -17.22 -11.18
N ILE A 777 -20.58 -17.36 -10.28
CA ILE A 777 -19.16 -17.38 -10.62
C ILE A 777 -18.60 -18.73 -10.17
N LEU A 778 -17.97 -19.44 -11.10
CA LEU A 778 -17.32 -20.71 -10.86
C LEU A 778 -15.92 -20.66 -11.45
N GLN A 779 -14.91 -20.70 -10.59
CA GLN A 779 -13.51 -20.83 -10.99
C GLN A 779 -13.01 -22.17 -10.46
N ILE A 780 -12.72 -23.10 -11.35
CA ILE A 780 -12.32 -24.45 -10.96
C ILE A 780 -11.33 -25.03 -11.95
N ARG A 781 -10.45 -25.90 -11.46
CA ARG A 781 -9.71 -26.80 -12.34
C ARG A 781 -10.48 -28.10 -12.50
N SER A 782 -10.37 -28.72 -13.66
CA SER A 782 -10.82 -30.09 -13.86
C SER A 782 -9.68 -30.89 -14.45
N LYS A 783 -9.46 -32.12 -13.95
CA LYS A 783 -8.43 -33.02 -14.51
C LYS A 783 -8.75 -33.33 -15.97
N ASN A 784 -10.03 -33.60 -16.25
CA ASN A 784 -10.57 -33.90 -17.56
C ASN A 784 -11.86 -33.10 -17.75
N ILE A 785 -11.88 -32.22 -18.75
CA ILE A 785 -13.11 -31.53 -19.12
C ILE A 785 -13.87 -32.42 -20.10
N THR A 786 -14.93 -33.05 -19.60
CA THR A 786 -15.78 -33.99 -20.35
C THR A 786 -17.15 -33.38 -20.65
N ASN A 787 -17.93 -34.05 -21.51
CA ASN A 787 -19.34 -33.71 -21.69
C ASN A 787 -20.15 -33.75 -20.38
N GLU A 788 -19.79 -34.66 -19.48
CA GLU A 788 -20.45 -34.79 -18.18
C GLU A 788 -20.17 -33.58 -17.30
N PHE A 789 -18.94 -33.07 -17.28
CA PHE A 789 -18.60 -31.84 -16.57
C PHE A 789 -19.46 -30.67 -17.06
N LEU A 790 -19.47 -30.44 -18.38
CA LEU A 790 -20.27 -29.37 -18.98
C LEU A 790 -21.74 -29.55 -18.61
N TYR A 791 -22.32 -30.73 -18.83
CA TYR A 791 -23.73 -31.04 -18.54
C TYR A 791 -24.15 -30.72 -17.10
N ASN A 792 -23.22 -30.81 -16.14
CA ASN A 792 -23.50 -30.57 -14.74
C ASN A 792 -23.14 -29.16 -14.25
N LEU A 793 -22.80 -28.22 -15.14
CA LEU A 793 -22.62 -26.82 -14.75
C LEU A 793 -23.90 -26.21 -14.14
N PRO A 794 -23.78 -25.29 -13.17
CA PRO A 794 -24.92 -24.61 -12.58
C PRO A 794 -25.78 -23.85 -13.62
N PRO A 795 -27.11 -23.84 -13.47
CA PRO A 795 -28.00 -23.24 -14.46
C PRO A 795 -27.94 -21.70 -14.54
N ASN A 796 -27.50 -21.05 -13.47
CA ASN A 796 -27.45 -19.59 -13.34
C ASN A 796 -26.03 -19.03 -13.46
N LEU A 797 -25.09 -19.83 -13.96
CA LEU A 797 -23.70 -19.43 -14.10
C LEU A 797 -23.54 -18.29 -15.12
N GLU A 798 -22.84 -17.24 -14.71
CA GLU A 798 -22.55 -16.03 -15.50
C GLU A 798 -21.06 -15.95 -15.88
N LEU A 799 -20.16 -16.47 -15.04
CA LEU A 799 -18.72 -16.59 -15.30
C LEU A 799 -18.22 -18.02 -15.02
N LEU A 800 -17.52 -18.59 -15.99
CA LEU A 800 -16.81 -19.85 -15.86
C LEU A 800 -15.33 -19.64 -16.14
N ASP A 801 -14.50 -19.89 -15.14
CA ASP A 801 -13.05 -19.94 -15.28
C ASP A 801 -12.57 -21.38 -15.06
N ILE A 802 -11.97 -21.94 -16.10
CA ILE A 802 -11.36 -23.27 -16.11
C ILE A 802 -9.89 -23.21 -16.55
N THR A 803 -9.25 -22.05 -16.41
CA THR A 803 -7.81 -21.86 -16.63
C THR A 803 -6.98 -22.39 -15.46
N ASP A 804 -5.65 -22.29 -15.60
CA ASP A 804 -4.66 -22.65 -14.58
C ASP A 804 -4.30 -24.14 -14.53
N LEU A 805 -4.08 -24.75 -15.70
CA LEU A 805 -3.33 -26.00 -15.79
C LEU A 805 -1.88 -25.75 -15.34
N PHE A 806 -1.51 -26.27 -14.17
CA PHE A 806 -0.12 -26.24 -13.70
C PHE A 806 0.79 -26.86 -14.77
N VAL A 807 1.70 -26.05 -15.34
CA VAL A 807 2.54 -26.39 -16.52
C VAL A 807 3.65 -27.40 -16.19
N LYS A 808 3.83 -27.81 -14.93
CA LYS A 808 4.80 -28.86 -14.64
C LYS A 808 4.32 -30.17 -15.24
N LYS A 809 4.98 -30.60 -16.33
CA LYS A 809 5.41 -31.95 -16.79
C LYS A 809 4.74 -33.24 -16.27
N ILE A 810 3.63 -33.20 -15.55
CA ILE A 810 2.81 -34.37 -15.26
C ILE A 810 2.14 -34.66 -16.60
N ASN A 811 2.78 -35.54 -17.38
CA ASN A 811 2.42 -35.97 -18.73
C ASN A 811 1.01 -36.59 -18.75
N ARG A 812 -0.04 -35.77 -18.60
CA ARG A 812 -1.42 -36.20 -18.75
C ARG A 812 -1.81 -35.96 -20.20
N THR A 813 -1.88 -37.07 -20.93
CA THR A 813 -2.02 -37.13 -22.39
C THR A 813 -3.41 -36.81 -22.92
N GLU A 814 -4.43 -36.66 -22.06
CA GLU A 814 -5.79 -36.34 -22.48
C GLU A 814 -6.43 -35.33 -21.53
N LYS A 815 -6.72 -34.12 -22.01
CA LYS A 815 -7.32 -33.02 -21.21
C LYS A 815 -8.79 -32.76 -21.53
N TYR A 816 -9.24 -33.12 -22.73
CA TYR A 816 -10.59 -32.81 -23.23
C TYR A 816 -11.18 -34.02 -23.95
N VAL A 817 -12.26 -34.58 -23.40
CA VAL A 817 -13.00 -35.71 -24.00
C VAL A 817 -14.45 -35.27 -24.21
N ILE A 818 -14.67 -34.47 -25.24
CA ILE A 818 -15.97 -33.89 -25.58
C ILE A 818 -16.45 -34.56 -26.86
N LYS A 819 -17.43 -35.47 -26.73
CA LYS A 819 -18.05 -36.15 -27.87
C LYS A 819 -19.19 -35.29 -28.41
N PRO A 820 -19.24 -34.97 -29.72
CA PRO A 820 -20.30 -34.14 -30.31
C PRO A 820 -21.73 -34.68 -30.14
N SER A 821 -21.88 -35.97 -29.85
CA SER A 821 -23.17 -36.67 -29.82
C SER A 821 -24.02 -36.44 -28.55
N VAL A 822 -23.50 -35.77 -27.52
CA VAL A 822 -24.25 -35.55 -26.28
C VAL A 822 -24.99 -34.21 -26.35
N ILE A 823 -26.33 -34.28 -26.30
CA ILE A 823 -27.20 -33.09 -26.25
C ILE A 823 -27.05 -32.43 -24.88
N ILE A 824 -26.28 -31.34 -24.81
CA ILE A 824 -26.12 -30.51 -23.63
C ILE A 824 -27.08 -29.30 -23.74
N ARG A 825 -27.71 -28.93 -22.62
CA ARG A 825 -28.59 -27.75 -22.58
C ARG A 825 -27.77 -26.46 -22.72
N PRO A 826 -28.21 -25.47 -23.52
CA PRO A 826 -27.49 -24.20 -23.64
C PRO A 826 -27.42 -23.40 -22.32
N TYR A 827 -26.25 -22.88 -21.99
CA TYR A 827 -25.97 -21.98 -20.86
C TYR A 827 -26.26 -20.53 -21.25
N LYS A 828 -27.55 -20.18 -21.28
CA LYS A 828 -28.03 -18.86 -21.74
C LYS A 828 -27.63 -17.67 -20.87
N ARG A 829 -27.04 -17.88 -19.69
CA ARG A 829 -26.61 -16.83 -18.77
C ARG A 829 -25.10 -16.63 -18.72
N LEU A 830 -24.33 -17.56 -19.30
CA LEU A 830 -22.88 -17.49 -19.26
C LEU A 830 -22.39 -16.37 -20.19
N LYS A 831 -21.82 -15.32 -19.60
CA LYS A 831 -21.32 -14.11 -20.28
C LYS A 831 -19.80 -14.10 -20.42
N VAL A 832 -19.10 -14.66 -19.43
CA VAL A 832 -17.63 -14.64 -19.37
C VAL A 832 -17.10 -16.07 -19.31
N LEU A 833 -16.13 -16.37 -20.17
CA LEU A 833 -15.46 -17.67 -20.21
C LEU A 833 -13.94 -17.46 -20.19
N VAL A 834 -13.27 -18.06 -19.21
CA VAL A 834 -11.81 -18.03 -19.10
C VAL A 834 -11.31 -19.46 -19.29
N VAL A 835 -10.51 -19.70 -20.33
CA VAL A 835 -10.13 -21.05 -20.80
C VAL A 835 -8.70 -21.14 -21.30
N ASP A 836 -8.12 -22.33 -21.26
CA ASP A 836 -6.96 -22.64 -22.07
C ASP A 836 -7.33 -22.71 -23.56
N VAL A 837 -6.41 -22.32 -24.44
CA VAL A 837 -6.65 -22.36 -25.89
C VAL A 837 -7.00 -23.78 -26.40
N GLU A 838 -6.46 -24.82 -25.76
CA GLU A 838 -6.77 -26.22 -26.10
C GLU A 838 -8.26 -26.54 -25.92
N PHE A 839 -8.95 -25.92 -24.95
CA PHE A 839 -10.39 -26.10 -24.77
C PHE A 839 -11.16 -25.60 -26.01
N LEU A 840 -10.82 -24.41 -26.51
CA LEU A 840 -11.47 -23.84 -27.71
C LEU A 840 -11.34 -24.76 -28.93
N TYR A 841 -10.19 -25.43 -29.08
CA TYR A 841 -9.93 -26.33 -30.20
C TYR A 841 -10.66 -27.67 -30.10
N ASN A 842 -10.98 -28.11 -28.89
CA ASN A 842 -11.65 -29.40 -28.66
C ASN A 842 -13.18 -29.28 -28.57
N VAL A 843 -13.73 -28.08 -28.34
CA VAL A 843 -15.19 -27.89 -28.20
C VAL A 843 -15.77 -27.29 -29.48
N CYS A 844 -16.18 -28.14 -30.42
CA CYS A 844 -16.67 -27.67 -31.73
C CYS A 844 -18.02 -26.94 -31.69
N SER A 845 -18.75 -27.01 -30.57
CA SER A 845 -20.14 -26.56 -30.41
C SER A 845 -20.32 -25.41 -29.42
N LEU A 846 -19.26 -24.67 -29.07
CA LEU A 846 -19.33 -23.58 -28.08
C LEU A 846 -20.39 -22.52 -28.38
N SER A 847 -20.55 -22.14 -29.65
CA SER A 847 -21.56 -21.14 -30.06
C SER A 847 -23.00 -21.59 -29.82
N VAL A 848 -23.25 -22.90 -29.73
CA VAL A 848 -24.55 -23.48 -29.40
C VAL A 848 -24.68 -23.69 -27.88
N LEU A 849 -23.60 -24.13 -27.23
CA LEU A 849 -23.57 -24.37 -25.80
C LEU A 849 -23.67 -23.08 -24.97
N MET A 850 -23.04 -22.01 -25.41
CA MET A 850 -22.89 -20.75 -24.66
C MET A 850 -23.29 -19.58 -25.56
N PRO A 851 -24.57 -19.48 -25.95
CA PRO A 851 -25.01 -18.52 -26.97
C PRO A 851 -24.94 -17.05 -26.52
N SER A 852 -24.82 -16.80 -25.22
CA SER A 852 -24.83 -15.46 -24.62
C SER A 852 -23.44 -14.95 -24.24
N LEU A 853 -22.39 -15.59 -24.74
CA LEU A 853 -21.03 -15.27 -24.37
C LEU A 853 -20.61 -13.89 -24.92
N GLU A 854 -20.13 -13.02 -24.04
CA GLU A 854 -19.75 -11.65 -24.36
C GLU A 854 -18.23 -11.46 -24.32
N VAL A 855 -17.57 -12.17 -23.40
CA VAL A 855 -16.12 -12.08 -23.14
C VAL A 855 -15.49 -13.46 -23.11
N ILE A 856 -14.39 -13.62 -23.83
CA ILE A 856 -13.49 -14.78 -23.69
C ILE A 856 -12.12 -14.30 -23.25
N GLU A 857 -11.57 -14.90 -22.19
CA GLU A 857 -10.15 -14.86 -21.87
C GLU A 857 -9.51 -16.21 -22.22
N VAL A 858 -8.44 -16.18 -23.01
CA VAL A 858 -7.71 -17.37 -23.47
C VAL A 858 -6.30 -17.34 -22.92
N GLN A 859 -5.90 -18.39 -22.22
CA GLN A 859 -4.50 -18.59 -21.85
C GLN A 859 -3.69 -18.99 -23.09
N TYR A 860 -2.69 -18.15 -23.42
CA TYR A 860 -1.78 -18.39 -24.54
C TYR A 860 -0.97 -19.68 -24.31
N SER A 861 -0.70 -20.45 -25.37
CA SER A 861 0.21 -21.60 -25.32
C SER A 861 1.01 -21.71 -26.62
N PRO A 862 2.34 -21.88 -26.58
CA PRO A 862 3.16 -21.99 -27.78
C PRO A 862 3.11 -23.38 -28.44
N THR A 863 2.73 -24.43 -27.71
CA THR A 863 2.89 -25.84 -28.12
C THR A 863 1.62 -26.48 -28.71
N ILE A 864 0.75 -25.66 -29.30
CA ILE A 864 -0.58 -26.08 -29.74
C ILE A 864 -0.51 -27.14 -30.86
N LYS A 865 -1.15 -28.29 -30.61
CA LYS A 865 -1.54 -29.24 -31.65
C LYS A 865 -2.89 -28.82 -32.22
N ILE A 866 -2.90 -28.35 -33.46
CA ILE A 866 -4.14 -27.93 -34.13
C ILE A 866 -4.92 -29.18 -34.51
N ASN A 867 -6.10 -29.35 -33.92
CA ASN A 867 -7.07 -30.31 -34.42
C ASN A 867 -7.86 -29.61 -35.54
N LEU A 868 -7.75 -30.09 -36.79
CA LEU A 868 -8.36 -29.44 -37.96
C LEU A 868 -9.87 -29.68 -38.09
N LEU A 869 -10.53 -30.18 -37.04
CA LEU A 869 -11.98 -30.32 -37.01
C LEU A 869 -12.61 -28.92 -36.94
N VAL A 870 -12.92 -28.38 -38.12
CA VAL A 870 -13.49 -27.04 -38.31
C VAL A 870 -14.81 -26.93 -37.55
N GLN A 871 -14.93 -25.92 -36.69
CA GLN A 871 -16.20 -25.58 -36.04
C GLN A 871 -17.26 -25.28 -37.10
N ILE A 872 -18.44 -25.89 -36.95
CA ILE A 872 -19.60 -25.65 -37.84
C ILE A 872 -20.05 -24.18 -37.74
N LYS A 873 -19.88 -23.54 -36.57
CA LYS A 873 -20.27 -22.15 -36.33
C LYS A 873 -19.32 -21.47 -35.34
N LYS A 874 -18.66 -20.41 -35.79
CA LYS A 874 -17.78 -19.57 -34.97
C LYS A 874 -18.53 -18.94 -33.80
N ILE A 875 -17.81 -18.72 -32.71
CA ILE A 875 -18.31 -18.05 -31.51
C ILE A 875 -18.34 -16.54 -31.77
N LYS A 876 -19.46 -15.92 -31.44
CA LYS A 876 -19.63 -14.46 -31.46
C LYS A 876 -19.38 -13.94 -30.06
N VAL A 877 -18.35 -13.11 -29.90
CA VAL A 877 -18.01 -12.46 -28.63
C VAL A 877 -17.62 -11.02 -28.90
N SER A 878 -17.78 -10.17 -27.89
CA SER A 878 -17.48 -8.75 -27.99
C SER A 878 -16.04 -8.44 -27.59
N GLU A 879 -15.46 -9.16 -26.63
CA GLU A 879 -14.10 -8.92 -26.14
C GLU A 879 -13.31 -10.23 -26.06
N LEU A 880 -12.06 -10.18 -26.55
CA LEU A 880 -11.10 -11.28 -26.48
C LEU A 880 -9.85 -10.84 -25.72
N PHE A 881 -9.58 -11.49 -24.60
CA PHE A 881 -8.36 -11.33 -23.81
C PHE A 881 -7.44 -12.52 -24.03
N ILE A 882 -6.15 -12.27 -24.20
CA ILE A 882 -5.13 -13.30 -24.39
C ILE A 882 -4.08 -13.15 -23.31
N GLN A 883 -4.09 -14.10 -22.39
CA GLN A 883 -3.29 -14.11 -21.18
C GLN A 883 -1.93 -14.78 -21.44
N CYS A 884 -0.84 -13.99 -21.42
CA CYS A 884 0.52 -14.48 -21.73
C CYS A 884 1.40 -14.69 -20.48
N GLY A 885 0.85 -14.51 -19.28
CA GLY A 885 1.61 -14.32 -18.03
C GLY A 885 2.32 -15.55 -17.46
N ASN A 886 1.88 -16.77 -17.75
CA ASN A 886 2.31 -17.93 -16.96
C ASN A 886 3.67 -18.57 -17.38
N PHE A 887 4.29 -18.15 -18.48
CA PHE A 887 5.53 -18.77 -18.98
C PHE A 887 6.83 -18.33 -18.28
N LYS A 888 6.84 -17.21 -17.56
CA LYS A 888 8.09 -16.67 -16.97
C LYS A 888 8.63 -17.46 -15.78
N ARG A 889 7.85 -18.36 -15.15
CA ARG A 889 8.33 -19.05 -13.94
C ARG A 889 9.45 -20.06 -14.21
N GLU A 890 9.57 -20.58 -15.44
CA GLU A 890 10.56 -21.63 -15.74
C GLU A 890 11.85 -21.09 -16.39
N HIS A 891 11.80 -19.89 -16.98
CA HIS A 891 12.96 -19.29 -17.63
C HIS A 891 13.19 -17.90 -17.05
N ARG A 892 14.33 -17.68 -16.39
CA ARG A 892 14.76 -16.38 -15.83
C ARG A 892 14.87 -15.26 -16.88
N HIS A 893 14.63 -15.56 -18.16
CA HIS A 893 14.61 -14.61 -19.26
C HIS A 893 13.21 -14.01 -19.41
N VAL A 894 13.16 -12.70 -19.59
CA VAL A 894 11.93 -11.97 -19.92
C VAL A 894 11.41 -12.52 -21.24
N PHE A 895 10.37 -13.37 -21.18
CA PHE A 895 9.66 -13.82 -22.37
C PHE A 895 9.02 -12.60 -23.04
N VAL A 896 9.55 -12.21 -24.21
CA VAL A 896 9.00 -11.16 -25.07
C VAL A 896 8.36 -11.87 -26.25
N LEU A 897 7.02 -11.96 -26.23
CA LEU A 897 6.27 -12.51 -27.34
C LEU A 897 6.41 -11.56 -28.53
N LYS A 898 6.87 -12.06 -29.68
CA LYS A 898 7.05 -11.24 -30.89
C LYS A 898 5.70 -10.96 -31.53
N GLU A 899 5.56 -9.81 -32.19
CA GLU A 899 4.31 -9.45 -32.89
C GLU A 899 3.91 -10.51 -33.93
N CYS A 900 4.87 -11.10 -34.64
CA CYS A 900 4.59 -12.19 -35.58
C CYS A 900 3.98 -13.43 -34.92
N GLU A 901 4.40 -13.76 -33.68
CA GLU A 901 3.84 -14.89 -32.91
C GLU A 901 2.42 -14.57 -32.43
N MET A 902 2.17 -13.32 -32.01
CA MET A 902 0.83 -12.83 -31.67
C MET A 902 -0.11 -12.92 -32.87
N LEU A 903 0.31 -12.40 -34.02
CA LEU A 903 -0.47 -12.42 -35.26
C LEU A 903 -0.75 -13.84 -35.74
N TRP A 904 0.25 -14.73 -35.67
CA TRP A 904 0.07 -16.14 -35.98
C TRP A 904 -0.98 -16.78 -35.07
N PHE A 905 -0.90 -16.53 -33.76
CA PHE A 905 -1.87 -17.04 -32.78
C PHE A 905 -3.29 -16.49 -33.02
N LEU A 906 -3.43 -15.20 -33.30
CA LEU A 906 -4.70 -14.59 -33.68
C LEU A 906 -5.27 -15.22 -34.96
N GLY A 907 -4.41 -15.51 -35.95
CA GLY A 907 -4.78 -16.24 -37.15
C GLY A 907 -5.37 -17.62 -36.85
N LYS A 908 -4.92 -18.29 -35.79
CA LYS A 908 -5.51 -19.56 -35.32
C LYS A 908 -6.84 -19.36 -34.61
N LEU A 909 -6.98 -18.32 -33.78
CA LEU A 909 -8.24 -18.03 -33.10
C LEU A 909 -9.37 -17.63 -34.07
N LYS A 910 -9.06 -17.03 -35.24
CA LYS A 910 -10.03 -16.71 -36.30
C LYS A 910 -10.84 -17.90 -36.83
N PHE A 911 -10.35 -19.13 -36.66
CA PHE A 911 -11.11 -20.33 -37.04
C PHE A 911 -12.25 -20.64 -36.06
N TYR A 912 -12.16 -20.15 -34.82
CA TYR A 912 -13.08 -20.47 -33.73
C TYR A 912 -13.92 -19.26 -33.31
N ILE A 913 -13.39 -18.05 -33.47
CA ILE A 913 -14.03 -16.80 -33.07
C ILE A 913 -14.33 -15.96 -34.31
N GLU A 914 -15.52 -15.37 -34.38
CA GLU A 914 -15.94 -14.45 -35.43
C GLU A 914 -15.38 -13.06 -35.13
N PHE A 915 -14.23 -12.73 -35.72
CA PHE A 915 -13.51 -11.49 -35.43
C PHE A 915 -14.29 -10.24 -35.85
N GLU A 916 -15.24 -10.38 -36.77
CA GLU A 916 -16.17 -9.34 -37.18
C GLU A 916 -17.11 -8.90 -36.05
N SER A 917 -17.34 -9.79 -35.05
CA SER A 917 -18.14 -9.49 -33.86
C SER A 917 -17.34 -8.86 -32.72
N LEU A 918 -16.00 -8.96 -32.77
CA LEU A 918 -15.12 -8.42 -31.73
C LEU A 918 -15.06 -6.90 -31.79
N LYS A 919 -15.21 -6.27 -30.62
CA LYS A 919 -14.89 -4.87 -30.37
C LYS A 919 -13.42 -4.68 -30.00
N CYS A 920 -12.79 -5.67 -29.37
CA CYS A 920 -11.37 -5.59 -29.02
C CYS A 920 -10.68 -6.95 -28.89
N ILE A 921 -9.36 -6.92 -29.10
CA ILE A 921 -8.44 -8.02 -28.81
C ILE A 921 -7.33 -7.44 -27.95
N THR A 922 -7.07 -8.00 -26.76
CA THR A 922 -6.02 -7.51 -25.86
C THR A 922 -5.12 -8.65 -25.42
N PHE A 923 -3.83 -8.55 -25.74
CA PHE A 923 -2.80 -9.37 -25.13
C PHE A 923 -2.42 -8.76 -23.78
N VAL A 924 -2.46 -9.56 -22.73
CA VAL A 924 -2.12 -9.12 -21.37
C VAL A 924 -0.79 -9.78 -20.97
N LEU A 925 0.22 -8.95 -20.70
CA LEU A 925 1.64 -9.32 -20.53
C LEU A 925 2.21 -8.73 -19.24
N PHE A 926 2.15 -9.41 -18.09
CA PHE A 926 2.63 -8.96 -16.77
C PHE A 926 2.11 -7.57 -16.35
N ASN A 927 2.75 -6.52 -16.84
CA ASN A 927 2.44 -5.12 -16.55
C ASN A 927 2.06 -4.32 -17.81
N ASN A 928 2.17 -4.92 -18.99
CA ASN A 928 1.89 -4.32 -20.28
C ASN A 928 0.67 -4.96 -20.91
N ARG A 929 0.01 -4.22 -21.79
CA ARG A 929 -1.11 -4.70 -22.58
C ARG A 929 -0.94 -4.21 -23.99
N ILE A 930 -1.18 -5.09 -24.96
CA ILE A 930 -1.09 -4.77 -26.37
C ILE A 930 -2.49 -4.92 -26.95
N LEU A 931 -3.01 -3.82 -27.48
CA LEU A 931 -4.36 -3.77 -28.06
C LEU A 931 -4.27 -3.97 -29.57
N PHE A 932 -5.06 -4.89 -30.11
CA PHE A 932 -5.19 -5.11 -31.54
C PHE A 932 -6.57 -4.67 -32.04
N ASP A 933 -6.60 -4.05 -33.22
CA ASP A 933 -7.83 -3.83 -33.97
C ASP A 933 -8.32 -5.17 -34.55
N PRO A 934 -9.55 -5.63 -34.25
CA PRO A 934 -10.01 -6.96 -34.67
C PRO A 934 -10.11 -7.17 -36.19
N LYS A 935 -10.33 -6.09 -36.97
CA LYS A 935 -10.51 -6.15 -38.42
C LYS A 935 -9.17 -6.18 -39.14
N THR A 936 -8.26 -5.30 -38.74
CA THR A 936 -6.96 -5.10 -39.40
C THR A 936 -5.83 -5.90 -38.76
N LEU A 937 -6.01 -6.36 -37.53
CA LEU A 937 -4.98 -6.96 -36.66
C LEU A 937 -3.73 -6.09 -36.50
N LYS A 938 -3.85 -4.77 -36.65
CA LYS A 938 -2.74 -3.85 -36.35
C LYS A 938 -2.73 -3.53 -34.87
N VAL A 939 -1.53 -3.41 -34.30
CA VAL A 939 -1.34 -2.91 -32.94
C VAL A 939 -1.82 -1.46 -32.87
N VAL A 940 -2.73 -1.19 -31.94
CA VAL A 940 -3.29 0.14 -31.68
C VAL A 940 -2.54 0.83 -30.55
N LYS A 941 -2.11 0.06 -29.53
CA LYS A 941 -1.45 0.57 -28.32
C LYS A 941 -0.58 -0.51 -27.68
#